data_AF-A0A6G7XXY9-F1
#
_entry.id   AF-A0A6G7XXY9-F1
#
_cell.length_a   1.000
_cell.length_b   1.000
_cell.length_c   1.000
_cell.angle_alpha   90.00
_cell.angle_beta   90.00
_cell.angle_gamma   90.00
#
_symmetry.space_group_name_H-M   'P 1'
#
loop_
_entity.id
_entity.type
_entity.pdbx_description
1 polymer ?
#
loop_
_entity_poly.entity_id
_entity_poly.type
_entity_poly.pdbx_seq_one_letter_code
_entity_poly.pdbx_strand_id
1 'polypeptide(L)'
;MEKPKKTLKLKELFNNPIVGVVIVLLVNIVIAAIIVLAGRYIKIHSQYFMLGIGVLVIMALIINTLFLIGYVKQIKIFRHILIYSGVLVLLIGSVGTFYLYKTDSLINQIVNQNEAETVDYVVLSFEQGKTTDDLGDQKLGYVKGKDTSYSELLKESVRPYSRTVEYVEYATEVELLEATLEKEIHFAALPKNYRIYAENFTEDRNPFQTTTELFTFSTKVEHTISNVDVLQEPFKLLMLGINDELADSIILATFNPQTLKVTMTSLARDSFVPIACQGDQRDKLNHARGVNRQCIIDTVENFLDEKIDFYFETDFYALVKIVDALGGLEIESPVTFAGSFPLEGEYDDYGYPVYEGVTVPEGKNLLTGKQVLTFARERYAFPDSDFTRQRNQQYVIKEVATKIIATRDPNTLIKVLEGAKDNIKTNLTVNDISALMGYAIQSLDTSPLEPMDTFRIVSTQVMGQGSTRPNGASVIIPYYTEMQNVRDLIDMNVVVEPVLKNAQSFEFSYLDKYNAATDFDGYRENTGELYTGGQVDTEEPEVPEETPVEETPVENTDVTVPDFGSMTRDAILAWGAENSVDVSFGEYPTSEAQYTDGQFWSQSAGAGSVIQKGGAITITYIVKTEEEAPIIPPDEETPEEPGTDGEGGDVKPTPNP
;
A
#
# COMPACT_ATOMS: atom_id res chain seq x y z
N MET A 1 -8.02 -67.14 46.79
CA MET A 1 -8.85 -67.30 45.59
C MET A 1 -8.90 -65.97 44.87
N GLU A 2 -8.03 -65.75 43.89
CA GLU A 2 -8.13 -64.61 42.96
C GLU A 2 -8.72 -65.13 41.65
N LYS A 3 -9.83 -64.53 41.21
CA LYS A 3 -10.46 -64.85 39.92
C LYS A 3 -9.53 -64.37 38.79
N PRO A 4 -9.25 -65.18 37.76
CA PRO A 4 -8.38 -64.77 36.67
C PRO A 4 -9.04 -63.64 35.85
N LYS A 5 -8.30 -62.55 35.63
CA LYS A 5 -8.68 -61.47 34.70
C LYS A 5 -8.88 -62.08 33.31
N LYS A 6 -10.11 -62.07 32.80
CA LYS A 6 -10.43 -62.43 31.41
C LYS A 6 -9.72 -61.45 30.48
N THR A 7 -8.66 -61.90 29.83
CA THR A 7 -8.12 -61.24 28.64
C THR A 7 -9.13 -61.45 27.50
N LEU A 8 -9.82 -60.39 27.07
CA LEU A 8 -10.69 -60.44 25.90
C LEU A 8 -9.85 -60.89 24.70
N LYS A 9 -10.18 -62.03 24.09
CA LYS A 9 -9.53 -62.47 22.86
C LYS A 9 -9.93 -61.52 21.74
N LEU A 10 -8.97 -61.04 20.94
CA LEU A 10 -9.21 -60.10 19.82
C LEU A 10 -10.42 -60.52 18.96
N LYS A 11 -10.59 -61.82 18.68
CA LYS A 11 -11.72 -62.41 17.92
C LYS A 11 -13.11 -62.19 18.52
N GLU A 12 -13.23 -62.04 19.84
CA GLU A 12 -14.52 -61.75 20.50
C GLU A 12 -14.90 -60.27 20.34
N LEU A 13 -13.90 -59.39 20.21
CA LEU A 13 -14.09 -57.94 20.03
C LEU A 13 -14.78 -57.63 18.68
N PHE A 14 -14.30 -58.22 17.57
CA PHE A 14 -14.86 -58.00 16.22
C PHE A 14 -16.31 -58.49 16.06
N ASN A 15 -16.76 -59.41 16.92
CA ASN A 15 -18.11 -59.96 16.85
C ASN A 15 -19.13 -59.17 17.71
N ASN A 16 -18.66 -58.24 18.54
CA ASN A 16 -19.53 -57.44 19.40
C ASN A 16 -20.23 -56.32 18.58
N PRO A 17 -21.57 -56.26 18.55
CA PRO A 17 -22.29 -55.21 17.83
C PRO A 17 -21.98 -53.79 18.32
N ILE A 18 -21.62 -53.63 19.60
CA ILE A 18 -21.23 -52.34 20.17
C ILE A 18 -19.99 -51.79 19.46
N VAL A 19 -19.03 -52.65 19.10
CA VAL A 19 -17.81 -52.23 18.40
C VAL A 19 -18.13 -51.68 17.01
N GLY A 20 -19.03 -52.33 16.27
CA GLY A 20 -19.49 -51.83 14.98
C GLY A 20 -20.20 -50.49 15.08
N VAL A 21 -21.07 -50.31 16.08
CA VAL A 21 -21.76 -49.03 16.34
C VAL A 21 -20.76 -47.92 16.63
N VAL A 22 -19.80 -48.18 17.52
CA VAL A 22 -18.77 -47.19 17.89
C VAL A 22 -17.94 -46.78 16.68
N ILE A 23 -17.49 -47.73 15.85
CA ILE A 23 -16.68 -47.41 14.65
C ILE A 23 -17.47 -46.56 13.67
N VAL A 24 -18.72 -46.93 13.37
CA VAL A 24 -19.58 -46.17 12.45
C VAL A 24 -19.82 -44.75 12.98
N LEU A 25 -20.10 -44.62 14.27
CA LEU A 25 -20.34 -43.32 14.90
C LEU A 25 -19.08 -42.45 14.84
N LEU A 26 -17.90 -42.99 15.17
CA LEU A 26 -16.63 -42.28 15.06
C LEU A 26 -16.33 -41.86 13.62
N VAL A 27 -16.54 -42.75 12.64
CA VAL A 27 -16.32 -42.41 11.22
C VAL A 27 -17.23 -41.27 10.78
N ASN A 28 -18.52 -41.31 11.11
CA ASN A 28 -19.45 -40.23 10.77
C ASN A 28 -19.06 -38.91 11.44
N ILE A 29 -18.59 -38.94 12.71
CA ILE A 29 -18.08 -37.75 13.39
C ILE A 29 -16.85 -37.19 12.66
N VAL A 30 -15.89 -38.02 12.28
CA VAL A 30 -14.68 -37.58 11.55
C VAL A 30 -15.05 -37.00 10.19
N ILE A 31 -15.96 -37.64 9.45
CA ILE A 31 -16.45 -37.12 8.16
C ILE A 31 -17.14 -35.76 8.35
N ALA A 32 -18.02 -35.63 9.36
CA ALA A 32 -18.68 -34.36 9.66
C ALA A 32 -17.68 -33.26 10.05
N ALA A 33 -16.68 -33.60 10.87
CA ALA A 33 -15.62 -32.67 11.25
C ALA A 33 -14.81 -32.19 10.04
N ILE A 34 -14.45 -33.09 9.13
CA ILE A 34 -13.76 -32.73 7.88
C ILE A 34 -14.62 -31.79 7.03
N ILE A 35 -15.91 -32.07 6.87
CA ILE A 35 -16.83 -31.21 6.09
C ILE A 35 -16.90 -29.81 6.68
N VAL A 36 -17.04 -29.68 8.01
CA VAL A 36 -17.11 -28.39 8.70
C VAL A 36 -15.79 -27.62 8.56
N LEU A 37 -14.65 -28.25 8.88
CA LEU A 37 -13.34 -27.60 8.83
C LEU A 37 -12.95 -27.20 7.40
N ALA A 38 -13.16 -28.10 6.44
CA ALA A 38 -12.83 -27.84 5.05
C ALA A 38 -13.80 -26.81 4.41
N GLY A 39 -15.03 -26.68 4.94
CA GLY A 39 -16.04 -25.73 4.46
C GLY A 39 -15.58 -24.28 4.43
N ARG A 40 -14.68 -23.87 5.35
CA ARG A 40 -14.07 -22.52 5.35
C ARG A 40 -13.23 -22.24 4.11
N TYR A 41 -12.73 -23.28 3.45
CA TYR A 41 -11.83 -23.21 2.30
C TYR A 41 -12.52 -23.55 0.98
N ILE A 42 -13.87 -23.63 0.97
CA ILE A 42 -14.66 -23.98 -0.22
C ILE A 42 -14.36 -23.08 -1.42
N LYS A 43 -14.00 -21.82 -1.17
CA LYS A 43 -13.72 -20.83 -2.21
C LYS A 43 -12.38 -21.04 -2.92
N ILE A 44 -11.46 -21.85 -2.38
CA ILE A 44 -10.17 -22.16 -3.05
C ILE A 44 -10.40 -22.92 -4.35
N HIS A 45 -11.24 -23.98 -4.32
CA HIS A 45 -11.61 -24.70 -5.54
C HIS A 45 -12.96 -25.40 -5.37
N SER A 46 -14.04 -24.67 -5.63
CA SER A 46 -15.41 -25.09 -5.32
C SER A 46 -15.79 -26.44 -5.95
N GLN A 47 -15.34 -26.71 -7.18
CA GLN A 47 -15.62 -27.97 -7.89
C GLN A 47 -15.01 -29.20 -7.20
N TYR A 48 -13.71 -29.19 -6.92
CA TYR A 48 -13.05 -30.32 -6.24
C TYR A 48 -13.53 -30.46 -4.79
N PHE A 49 -13.85 -29.35 -4.14
CA PHE A 49 -14.43 -29.38 -2.80
C PHE A 49 -15.78 -30.10 -2.78
N MET A 50 -16.69 -29.74 -3.69
CA MET A 50 -18.01 -30.38 -3.80
C MET A 50 -17.89 -31.87 -4.16
N LEU A 51 -16.96 -32.23 -5.05
CA LEU A 51 -16.66 -33.63 -5.37
C LEU A 51 -16.14 -34.36 -4.12
N GLY A 52 -15.23 -33.75 -3.37
CA GLY A 52 -14.69 -34.28 -2.11
C GLY A 52 -15.78 -34.54 -1.07
N ILE A 53 -16.69 -33.59 -0.84
CA ILE A 53 -17.86 -33.79 0.03
C ILE A 53 -18.74 -34.92 -0.50
N GLY A 54 -19.02 -34.95 -1.81
CA GLY A 54 -19.82 -36.00 -2.43
C GLY A 54 -19.22 -37.39 -2.17
N VAL A 55 -17.90 -37.54 -2.32
CA VAL A 55 -17.17 -38.78 -2.02
C VAL A 55 -17.28 -39.13 -0.53
N LEU A 56 -17.08 -38.17 0.37
CA LEU A 56 -17.21 -38.40 1.82
C LEU A 56 -18.63 -38.83 2.23
N VAL A 57 -19.66 -38.22 1.65
CA VAL A 57 -21.07 -38.58 1.89
C VAL A 57 -21.37 -39.98 1.35
N ILE A 58 -20.92 -40.30 0.14
CA ILE A 58 -21.07 -41.66 -0.43
C ILE A 58 -20.34 -42.69 0.44
N MET A 59 -19.14 -42.37 0.90
CA MET A 59 -18.37 -43.23 1.81
C MET A 59 -19.11 -43.46 3.13
N ALA A 60 -19.70 -42.42 3.72
CA ALA A 60 -20.55 -42.54 4.91
C ALA A 60 -21.76 -43.45 4.66
N LEU A 61 -22.45 -43.29 3.53
CA LEU A 61 -23.60 -44.14 3.15
C LEU A 61 -23.19 -45.61 2.95
N ILE A 62 -22.05 -45.86 2.30
CA ILE A 62 -21.51 -47.22 2.13
C ILE A 62 -21.21 -47.84 3.50
N ILE A 63 -20.52 -47.11 4.39
CA ILE A 63 -20.17 -47.59 5.73
C ILE A 63 -21.42 -47.90 6.56
N ASN A 64 -22.43 -47.01 6.52
CA ASN A 64 -23.72 -47.25 7.19
C ASN A 64 -24.45 -48.47 6.62
N THR A 65 -24.38 -48.69 5.30
CA THR A 65 -24.96 -49.87 4.64
C THR A 65 -24.23 -51.17 5.03
N LEU A 66 -22.89 -51.15 5.05
CA LEU A 66 -22.06 -52.27 5.50
C LEU A 66 -22.36 -52.62 6.96
N PHE A 67 -22.63 -51.64 7.82
CA PHE A 67 -23.06 -51.85 9.20
C PHE A 67 -24.42 -52.55 9.28
N LEU A 68 -25.41 -52.08 8.53
CA LEU A 68 -26.73 -52.72 8.46
C LEU A 68 -26.60 -54.18 8.02
N ILE A 69 -25.87 -54.46 6.94
CA ILE A 69 -25.71 -55.83 6.43
C ILE A 69 -24.88 -56.71 7.39
N GLY A 70 -23.78 -56.20 7.93
CA GLY A 70 -22.87 -56.96 8.78
C GLY A 70 -23.49 -57.30 10.14
N TYR A 71 -24.15 -56.34 10.79
CA TYR A 71 -24.64 -56.50 12.16
C TYR A 71 -26.12 -56.84 12.24
N VAL A 72 -26.99 -56.23 11.43
CA VAL A 72 -28.44 -56.55 11.42
C VAL A 72 -28.70 -57.89 10.74
N LYS A 73 -28.12 -58.14 9.56
CA LYS A 73 -28.24 -59.46 8.89
C LYS A 73 -27.25 -60.52 9.39
N GLN A 74 -26.41 -60.17 10.38
CA GLN A 74 -25.44 -61.05 11.03
C GLN A 74 -24.43 -61.74 10.07
N ILE A 75 -24.09 -61.10 8.95
CA ILE A 75 -23.14 -61.65 7.98
C ILE A 75 -21.71 -61.31 8.38
N LYS A 76 -20.91 -62.33 8.74
CA LYS A 76 -19.56 -62.17 9.30
C LYS A 76 -18.57 -61.45 8.37
N ILE A 77 -18.61 -61.68 7.06
CA ILE A 77 -17.67 -61.05 6.12
C ILE A 77 -17.81 -59.52 6.10
N PHE A 78 -19.06 -59.02 6.10
CA PHE A 78 -19.36 -57.59 6.11
C PHE A 78 -18.95 -56.89 7.41
N ARG A 79 -18.97 -57.59 8.56
CA ARG A 79 -18.45 -57.03 9.83
C ARG A 79 -16.95 -56.76 9.77
N HIS A 80 -16.18 -57.70 9.23
CA HIS A 80 -14.73 -57.53 9.10
C HIS A 80 -14.42 -56.41 8.12
N ILE A 81 -15.10 -56.37 6.96
CA ILE A 81 -14.95 -55.28 5.98
C ILE A 81 -15.24 -53.93 6.64
N LEU A 82 -16.35 -53.78 7.37
CA LEU A 82 -16.69 -52.54 8.07
C LEU A 82 -15.61 -52.10 9.05
N ILE A 83 -15.10 -53.03 9.86
CA ILE A 83 -14.10 -52.67 10.88
C ILE A 83 -12.80 -52.24 10.21
N TYR A 84 -12.30 -52.99 9.22
CA TYR A 84 -11.06 -52.63 8.53
C TYR A 84 -11.19 -51.34 7.73
N SER A 85 -12.28 -51.16 6.97
CA SER A 85 -12.51 -49.92 6.21
C SER A 85 -12.77 -48.74 7.13
N GLY A 86 -13.53 -48.92 8.21
CA GLY A 86 -13.78 -47.88 9.21
C GLY A 86 -12.50 -47.44 9.92
N VAL A 87 -11.64 -48.39 10.34
CA VAL A 87 -10.33 -48.05 10.92
C VAL A 87 -9.44 -47.33 9.92
N LEU A 88 -9.41 -47.75 8.65
CA LEU A 88 -8.65 -47.06 7.59
C LEU A 88 -9.14 -45.62 7.38
N VAL A 89 -10.46 -45.42 7.31
CA VAL A 89 -11.06 -44.09 7.19
C VAL A 89 -10.79 -43.24 8.42
N LEU A 90 -10.80 -43.81 9.62
CA LEU A 90 -10.41 -43.09 10.84
C LEU A 90 -8.94 -42.68 10.80
N LEU A 91 -8.03 -43.52 10.32
CA LEU A 91 -6.61 -43.17 10.19
C LEU A 91 -6.41 -42.05 9.18
N ILE A 92 -6.92 -42.20 7.96
CA ILE A 92 -6.79 -41.18 6.89
C ILE A 92 -7.50 -39.89 7.29
N GLY A 93 -8.73 -40.01 7.79
CA GLY A 93 -9.54 -38.89 8.22
C GLY A 93 -8.94 -38.14 9.41
N SER A 94 -8.30 -38.84 10.35
CA SER A 94 -7.58 -38.19 11.46
C SER A 94 -6.39 -37.38 10.96
N VAL A 95 -5.63 -37.90 10.01
CA VAL A 95 -4.52 -37.17 9.38
C VAL A 95 -5.05 -35.95 8.65
N GLY A 96 -6.08 -36.09 7.81
CA GLY A 96 -6.69 -34.95 7.10
C GLY A 96 -7.26 -33.89 8.05
N THR A 97 -7.95 -34.32 9.11
CA THR A 97 -8.50 -33.43 10.15
C THR A 97 -7.37 -32.69 10.87
N PHE A 98 -6.28 -33.37 11.20
CA PHE A 98 -5.11 -32.75 11.84
C PHE A 98 -4.51 -31.65 10.96
N TYR A 99 -4.33 -31.90 9.67
CA TYR A 99 -3.82 -30.91 8.73
C TYR A 99 -4.77 -29.72 8.56
N LEU A 100 -6.07 -29.96 8.38
CA LEU A 100 -7.07 -28.88 8.30
C LEU A 100 -7.12 -28.03 9.56
N TYR A 101 -7.13 -28.67 10.74
CA TYR A 101 -7.11 -27.98 12.02
C TYR A 101 -5.83 -27.17 12.21
N LYS A 102 -4.67 -27.71 11.82
CA LYS A 102 -3.38 -27.02 11.89
C LYS A 102 -3.38 -25.78 10.99
N THR A 103 -3.80 -25.92 9.74
CA THR A 103 -3.93 -24.80 8.79
C THR A 103 -4.87 -23.73 9.35
N ASP A 104 -6.02 -24.13 9.88
CA ASP A 104 -7.00 -23.21 10.46
C ASP A 104 -6.44 -22.44 11.67
N SER A 105 -5.76 -23.14 12.57
CA SER A 105 -5.11 -22.55 13.73
C SER A 105 -4.02 -21.54 13.32
N LEU A 106 -3.23 -21.84 12.29
CA LEU A 106 -2.20 -20.94 11.79
C LEU A 106 -2.80 -19.69 11.13
N ILE A 107 -3.80 -19.85 10.26
CA ILE A 107 -4.44 -18.71 9.59
C ILE A 107 -5.15 -17.81 10.60
N ASN A 108 -5.85 -18.38 11.58
CA ASN A 108 -6.53 -17.58 12.60
C ASN A 108 -5.54 -16.77 13.49
N GLN A 109 -4.25 -17.14 13.55
CA GLN A 109 -3.21 -16.34 14.23
C GLN A 109 -2.70 -15.17 13.38
N ILE A 110 -2.75 -15.31 12.06
CA ILE A 110 -2.36 -14.27 11.08
C ILE A 110 -3.49 -13.23 10.93
N VAL A 111 -4.73 -13.72 10.86
CA VAL A 111 -5.91 -12.91 10.58
C VAL A 111 -6.38 -12.21 11.85
N ASN A 112 -6.23 -10.89 11.85
CA ASN A 112 -6.62 -10.03 12.94
C ASN A 112 -8.01 -9.41 12.71
N GLN A 113 -9.07 -10.23 12.71
CA GLN A 113 -10.43 -9.75 12.46
C GLN A 113 -11.05 -8.99 13.64
N ASN A 114 -10.62 -9.26 14.87
CA ASN A 114 -11.27 -8.76 16.09
C ASN A 114 -10.28 -8.25 17.16
N GLU A 115 -8.97 -8.30 16.92
CA GLU A 115 -8.01 -7.79 17.89
C GLU A 115 -7.69 -6.34 17.54
N ALA A 116 -8.26 -5.46 18.35
CA ALA A 116 -7.73 -4.12 18.50
C ALA A 116 -6.20 -4.17 18.67
N GLU A 117 -5.49 -3.27 17.99
CA GLU A 117 -4.08 -3.10 18.24
C GLU A 117 -3.88 -2.68 19.69
N THR A 118 -3.02 -3.41 20.41
CA THR A 118 -2.61 -2.97 21.74
C THR A 118 -1.55 -1.91 21.56
N VAL A 119 -1.88 -0.67 21.94
CA VAL A 119 -0.95 0.46 21.93
C VAL A 119 -0.48 0.67 23.35
N ASP A 120 0.82 0.52 23.55
CA ASP A 120 1.47 0.76 24.83
C ASP A 120 1.81 2.25 24.98
N TYR A 121 1.50 2.78 26.16
CA TYR A 121 1.87 4.10 26.61
C TYR A 121 2.79 3.99 27.83
N VAL A 122 3.59 5.04 28.02
CA VAL A 122 4.50 5.19 29.15
C VAL A 122 4.29 6.56 29.78
N VAL A 123 4.26 6.58 31.11
CA VAL A 123 4.36 7.84 31.87
C VAL A 123 5.82 8.08 32.19
N LEU A 124 6.33 9.21 31.72
CA LEU A 124 7.71 9.64 31.83
C LEU A 124 7.84 10.75 32.85
N SER A 125 8.93 10.75 33.60
CA SER A 125 9.49 11.95 34.23
C SER A 125 10.58 12.51 33.33
N PHE A 126 10.60 13.83 33.12
CA PHE A 126 11.67 14.53 32.40
C PHE A 126 12.81 14.99 33.34
N GLU A 127 12.70 14.67 34.62
CA GLU A 127 13.73 14.89 35.64
C GLU A 127 14.30 13.55 36.16
N GLN A 128 15.64 13.50 36.30
CA GLN A 128 16.32 12.32 36.84
C GLN A 128 15.94 12.07 38.30
N GLY A 129 15.72 10.79 38.63
CA GLY A 129 15.55 10.32 40.01
C GLY A 129 14.13 10.48 40.58
N LYS A 130 13.19 11.02 39.79
CA LYS A 130 11.77 11.02 40.14
C LYS A 130 11.17 9.63 40.01
N THR A 131 10.17 9.37 40.84
CA THR A 131 9.46 8.09 40.96
C THR A 131 7.96 8.30 40.87
N THR A 132 7.17 7.22 40.90
CA THR A 132 5.71 7.32 40.93
C THR A 132 5.17 8.06 42.16
N ASP A 133 5.93 8.10 43.26
CA ASP A 133 5.55 8.81 44.49
C ASP A 133 5.59 10.33 44.31
N ASP A 134 6.34 10.84 43.32
CA ASP A 134 6.50 12.26 43.03
C ASP A 134 5.38 12.85 42.17
N LEU A 135 4.40 12.04 41.74
CA LEU A 135 3.29 12.51 40.90
C LEU A 135 2.31 13.44 41.65
N GLY A 136 2.26 13.37 42.98
CA GLY A 136 1.34 14.15 43.82
C GLY A 136 1.48 15.66 43.64
N ASP A 137 0.35 16.34 43.40
CA ASP A 137 0.26 17.80 43.22
C ASP A 137 1.12 18.35 42.07
N GLN A 138 1.53 17.49 41.14
CA GLN A 138 2.30 17.85 39.94
C GLN A 138 1.42 17.89 38.70
N LYS A 139 1.92 18.55 37.65
CA LYS A 139 1.30 18.56 36.33
C LYS A 139 1.79 17.38 35.48
N LEU A 140 0.84 16.62 34.94
CA LEU A 140 1.07 15.56 33.98
C LEU A 140 0.45 15.95 32.63
N GLY A 141 1.30 16.14 31.63
CA GLY A 141 0.91 16.43 30.25
C GLY A 141 0.47 15.17 29.49
N TYR A 142 -0.53 15.31 28.64
CA TYR A 142 -0.92 14.27 27.68
C TYR A 142 -1.50 14.90 26.42
N VAL A 143 -1.37 14.20 25.28
CA VAL A 143 -1.95 14.66 24.01
C VAL A 143 -3.43 14.31 23.97
N LYS A 144 -4.23 15.25 23.47
CA LYS A 144 -5.67 15.04 23.24
C LYS A 144 -5.89 13.90 22.25
N GLY A 145 -6.50 12.82 22.73
CA GLY A 145 -6.97 11.75 21.85
C GLY A 145 -8.23 12.17 21.07
N LYS A 146 -8.43 11.60 19.88
CA LYS A 146 -9.71 11.72 19.13
C LYS A 146 -10.89 11.10 19.90
N ASP A 147 -10.63 10.18 20.82
CA ASP A 147 -11.63 9.54 21.69
C ASP A 147 -11.35 9.84 23.18
N THR A 148 -12.41 10.20 23.91
CA THR A 148 -12.45 10.41 25.36
C THR A 148 -11.86 9.24 26.16
N SER A 149 -11.94 8.03 25.61
CA SER A 149 -11.45 6.76 26.19
C SER A 149 -9.99 6.81 26.67
N TYR A 150 -9.07 7.44 25.93
CA TYR A 150 -7.65 7.52 26.31
C TYR A 150 -7.43 8.33 27.59
N SER A 151 -8.10 9.49 27.70
CA SER A 151 -7.93 10.39 28.85
C SER A 151 -8.46 9.77 30.14
N GLU A 152 -9.53 8.97 30.05
CA GLU A 152 -10.09 8.23 31.17
C GLU A 152 -9.16 7.10 31.60
N LEU A 153 -8.65 6.32 30.64
CA LEU A 153 -7.70 5.24 30.89
C LEU A 153 -6.41 5.73 31.56
N LEU A 154 -5.87 6.87 31.10
CA LEU A 154 -4.70 7.49 31.71
C LEU A 154 -4.99 7.86 33.17
N LYS A 155 -6.13 8.49 33.45
CA LYS A 155 -6.54 8.85 34.81
C LYS A 155 -6.69 7.61 35.70
N GLU A 156 -7.31 6.55 35.19
CA GLU A 156 -7.43 5.28 35.91
C GLU A 156 -6.07 4.63 36.18
N SER A 157 -5.14 4.70 35.23
CA SER A 157 -3.79 4.13 35.34
C SER A 157 -2.90 4.91 36.31
N VAL A 158 -3.11 6.24 36.46
CA VAL A 158 -2.38 7.09 37.42
C VAL A 158 -2.96 6.99 38.84
N ARG A 159 -4.27 6.71 38.98
CA ARG A 159 -5.00 6.67 40.26
C ARG A 159 -4.39 5.81 41.38
N PRO A 160 -3.73 4.66 41.10
CA PRO A 160 -3.05 3.88 42.13
C PRO A 160 -1.87 4.63 42.78
N TYR A 161 -1.27 5.57 42.05
CA TYR A 161 -0.07 6.31 42.48
C TYR A 161 -0.43 7.67 43.09
N SER A 162 -1.33 8.42 42.45
CA SER A 162 -1.75 9.73 42.96
C SER A 162 -3.19 10.08 42.56
N ARG A 163 -3.88 10.81 43.44
CA ARG A 163 -5.23 11.36 43.21
C ARG A 163 -5.26 12.87 43.06
N THR A 164 -4.12 13.54 43.23
CA THR A 164 -4.00 15.00 43.24
C THR A 164 -3.22 15.55 42.03
N VAL A 165 -2.86 14.68 41.08
CA VAL A 165 -2.24 15.08 39.81
C VAL A 165 -3.14 16.06 39.06
N GLU A 166 -2.56 17.14 38.57
CA GLU A 166 -3.19 18.05 37.62
C GLU A 166 -2.92 17.56 36.19
N TYR A 167 -3.96 17.26 35.42
CA TYR A 167 -3.81 16.79 34.04
C TYR A 167 -3.87 17.98 33.08
N VAL A 168 -2.85 18.12 32.23
CA VAL A 168 -2.74 19.20 31.24
C VAL A 168 -2.84 18.60 29.84
N GLU A 169 -3.76 19.10 29.04
CA GLU A 169 -4.04 18.63 27.68
C GLU A 169 -3.25 19.47 26.67
N TYR A 170 -2.61 18.81 25.71
CA TYR A 170 -1.88 19.42 24.59
C TYR A 170 -2.46 18.96 23.26
N ALA A 171 -2.32 19.77 22.21
CA ALA A 171 -2.86 19.41 20.89
C ALA A 171 -1.98 18.39 20.17
N THR A 172 -0.65 18.44 20.39
CA THR A 172 0.34 17.60 19.70
C THR A 172 1.44 17.13 20.64
N GLU A 173 2.12 16.04 20.30
CA GLU A 173 3.28 15.55 21.06
C GLU A 173 4.42 16.57 21.06
N VAL A 174 4.59 17.33 19.98
CA VAL A 174 5.63 18.38 19.91
C VAL A 174 5.37 19.48 20.91
N GLU A 175 4.13 20.02 20.98
CA GLU A 175 3.76 21.04 21.98
C GLU A 175 3.92 20.53 23.42
N LEU A 176 3.50 19.29 23.67
CA LEU A 176 3.68 18.64 24.97
C LEU A 176 5.16 18.56 25.35
N LEU A 177 6.03 18.16 24.41
CA LEU A 177 7.47 18.05 24.64
C LEU A 177 8.14 19.42 24.79
N GLU A 178 7.71 20.45 24.06
CA GLU A 178 8.18 21.83 24.27
C GLU A 178 7.86 22.32 25.69
N ALA A 179 6.66 22.04 26.20
CA ALA A 179 6.29 22.38 27.58
C ALA A 179 7.16 21.68 28.63
N THR A 180 7.68 20.47 28.34
CA THR A 180 8.65 19.80 29.23
C THR A 180 10.01 20.51 29.24
N LEU A 181 10.47 21.00 28.08
CA LEU A 181 11.73 21.75 27.96
C LEU A 181 11.64 23.11 28.66
N GLU A 182 10.47 23.74 28.61
CA GLU A 182 10.16 25.00 29.29
C GLU A 182 9.88 24.81 30.79
N LYS A 183 9.86 23.56 31.27
CA LYS A 183 9.60 23.18 32.67
C LYS A 183 8.21 23.58 33.16
N GLU A 184 7.24 23.68 32.25
CA GLU A 184 5.83 23.91 32.61
C GLU A 184 5.18 22.65 33.17
N ILE A 185 5.64 21.49 32.69
CA ILE A 185 5.26 20.15 33.14
C ILE A 185 6.50 19.31 33.42
N HIS A 186 6.41 18.42 34.41
CA HIS A 186 7.53 17.52 34.80
C HIS A 186 7.29 16.07 34.38
N PHE A 187 6.02 15.71 34.13
CA PHE A 187 5.60 14.39 33.74
C PHE A 187 4.78 14.45 32.46
N ALA A 188 4.94 13.45 31.59
CA ALA A 188 4.04 13.30 30.45
C ALA A 188 3.73 11.85 30.13
N ALA A 189 2.53 11.61 29.60
CA ALA A 189 2.14 10.34 29.01
C ALA A 189 2.36 10.38 27.49
N LEU A 190 3.14 9.44 26.96
CA LEU A 190 3.45 9.32 25.54
C LEU A 190 3.33 7.86 25.08
N PRO A 191 3.16 7.59 23.77
CA PRO A 191 3.33 6.25 23.23
C PRO A 191 4.69 5.68 23.63
N LYS A 192 4.79 4.37 23.83
CA LYS A 192 6.03 3.70 24.25
C LYS A 192 7.20 3.95 23.29
N ASN A 193 6.90 4.21 22.02
CA ASN A 193 7.89 4.56 21.02
C ASN A 193 8.39 6.01 21.06
N TYR A 194 8.06 6.80 22.11
CA TYR A 194 8.26 8.25 22.21
C TYR A 194 9.62 8.79 21.75
N ARG A 195 10.66 7.95 21.75
CA ARG A 195 12.00 8.31 21.25
C ARG A 195 12.00 8.73 19.78
N ILE A 196 11.01 8.34 18.98
CA ILE A 196 10.86 8.83 17.59
C ILE A 196 10.72 10.36 17.53
N TYR A 197 10.14 10.97 18.57
CA TYR A 197 9.95 12.41 18.64
C TYR A 197 11.26 13.16 18.88
N ALA A 198 12.32 12.48 19.30
CA ALA A 198 13.64 13.08 19.46
C ALA A 198 14.15 13.69 18.15
N GLU A 199 13.78 13.12 17.00
CA GLU A 199 14.16 13.64 15.68
C GLU A 199 13.55 15.00 15.38
N ASN A 200 12.54 15.46 16.13
CA ASN A 200 11.96 16.79 15.98
C ASN A 200 12.82 17.88 16.66
N PHE A 201 13.72 17.50 17.58
CA PHE A 201 14.51 18.43 18.38
C PHE A 201 15.99 18.41 17.99
N THR A 202 16.69 19.51 18.22
CA THR A 202 18.15 19.54 18.14
C THR A 202 18.77 18.80 19.31
N GLU A 203 20.01 18.33 19.17
CA GLU A 203 20.69 17.53 20.21
C GLU A 203 20.72 18.25 21.57
N ASP A 204 20.94 19.57 21.57
CA ASP A 204 20.97 20.44 22.75
C ASP A 204 19.58 20.72 23.37
N ARG A 205 18.50 20.52 22.62
CA ARG A 205 17.11 20.69 23.06
C ARG A 205 16.34 19.38 23.12
N ASN A 206 17.03 18.25 23.23
CA ASN A 206 16.36 16.95 23.30
C ASN A 206 15.79 16.69 24.71
N PRO A 207 14.45 16.60 24.89
CA PRO A 207 13.83 16.42 26.20
C PRO A 207 14.13 15.05 26.83
N PHE A 208 14.54 14.07 26.03
CA PHE A 208 14.73 12.68 26.47
C PHE A 208 16.11 12.39 27.08
N GLN A 209 16.99 13.39 27.25
CA GLN A 209 18.31 13.17 27.85
C GLN A 209 18.23 12.80 29.34
N THR A 210 17.23 13.31 30.05
CA THR A 210 17.06 13.15 31.50
C THR A 210 15.82 12.35 31.87
N THR A 211 15.22 11.61 30.92
CA THR A 211 13.95 10.93 31.15
C THR A 211 14.08 9.64 31.95
N THR A 212 13.09 9.42 32.81
CA THR A 212 12.91 8.17 33.57
C THR A 212 11.51 7.63 33.30
N GLU A 213 11.43 6.37 32.87
CA GLU A 213 10.15 5.65 32.71
C GLU A 213 9.60 5.26 34.08
N LEU A 214 8.36 5.66 34.38
CA LEU A 214 7.74 5.41 35.69
C LEU A 214 6.92 4.13 35.67
N PHE A 215 5.97 4.04 34.74
CA PHE A 215 5.14 2.87 34.52
C PHE A 215 4.51 2.92 33.13
N THR A 216 4.06 1.76 32.65
CA THR A 216 3.37 1.61 31.37
C THR A 216 1.91 1.23 31.56
N PHE A 217 1.09 1.58 30.58
CA PHE A 217 -0.30 1.14 30.48
C PHE A 217 -0.64 0.96 29.00
N SER A 218 -1.65 0.14 28.70
CA SER A 218 -1.98 -0.19 27.31
C SER A 218 -3.45 0.08 27.04
N THR A 219 -3.74 0.58 25.85
CA THR A 219 -5.11 0.67 25.32
C THR A 219 -5.27 -0.22 24.10
N LYS A 220 -6.52 -0.48 23.75
CA LYS A 220 -6.91 -1.23 22.56
C LYS A 220 -7.49 -0.26 21.54
N VAL A 221 -6.83 -0.13 20.39
CA VAL A 221 -7.32 0.63 19.25
C VAL A 221 -8.01 -0.32 18.28
N GLU A 222 -9.34 -0.24 18.22
CA GLU A 222 -10.13 -1.06 17.28
C GLU A 222 -9.90 -0.60 15.84
N HIS A 223 -10.00 -1.55 14.90
CA HIS A 223 -9.89 -1.30 13.47
C HIS A 223 -11.24 -1.46 12.79
N THR A 224 -11.53 -0.60 11.83
CA THR A 224 -12.71 -0.73 10.99
C THR A 224 -12.54 -1.92 10.04
N ILE A 225 -13.51 -2.84 10.04
CA ILE A 225 -13.56 -3.95 9.09
C ILE A 225 -14.15 -3.41 7.79
N SER A 226 -13.42 -3.53 6.67
CA SER A 226 -13.97 -3.24 5.35
C SER A 226 -14.95 -4.34 4.92
N ASN A 227 -16.06 -3.94 4.29
CA ASN A 227 -17.12 -4.86 3.81
C ASN A 227 -17.03 -5.12 2.30
N VAL A 228 -15.92 -4.80 1.66
CA VAL A 228 -15.73 -4.94 0.21
C VAL A 228 -15.73 -6.41 -0.21
N ASP A 229 -16.50 -6.75 -1.27
CA ASP A 229 -16.41 -8.08 -1.88
C ASP A 229 -15.15 -8.18 -2.75
N VAL A 230 -14.10 -8.81 -2.19
CA VAL A 230 -12.77 -8.96 -2.81
C VAL A 230 -12.75 -9.66 -4.18
N LEU A 231 -13.85 -10.27 -4.62
CA LEU A 231 -13.96 -10.91 -5.93
C LEU A 231 -14.77 -10.10 -6.96
N GLN A 232 -15.50 -9.07 -6.53
CA GLN A 232 -16.41 -8.31 -7.41
C GLN A 232 -15.99 -6.85 -7.52
N GLU A 233 -15.50 -6.29 -6.42
CA GLU A 233 -15.20 -4.87 -6.28
C GLU A 233 -13.67 -4.67 -6.23
N PRO A 234 -13.14 -3.65 -6.92
CA PRO A 234 -11.75 -3.24 -6.73
C PRO A 234 -11.51 -2.80 -5.30
N PHE A 235 -10.36 -3.16 -4.74
CA PHE A 235 -10.00 -2.81 -3.37
C PHE A 235 -8.55 -2.36 -3.22
N LYS A 236 -8.28 -1.67 -2.13
CA LYS A 236 -6.98 -1.10 -1.77
C LYS A 236 -6.42 -1.78 -0.51
N LEU A 237 -5.21 -2.32 -0.63
CA LEU A 237 -4.46 -3.01 0.42
C LEU A 237 -3.18 -2.22 0.74
N LEU A 238 -3.09 -1.67 1.95
CA LEU A 238 -1.86 -1.05 2.44
C LEU A 238 -0.91 -2.12 2.99
N MET A 239 0.22 -2.33 2.32
CA MET A 239 1.27 -3.26 2.72
C MET A 239 2.38 -2.51 3.46
N LEU A 240 2.69 -2.94 4.68
CA LEU A 240 3.68 -2.33 5.56
C LEU A 240 4.76 -3.34 5.95
N GLY A 241 6.02 -2.97 5.72
CA GLY A 241 7.18 -3.69 6.24
C GLY A 241 7.71 -2.99 7.49
N ILE A 242 7.57 -3.63 8.64
CA ILE A 242 7.88 -3.07 9.95
C ILE A 242 9.31 -3.42 10.36
N ASN A 243 10.01 -2.41 10.88
CA ASN A 243 11.31 -2.54 11.51
C ASN A 243 11.23 -1.85 12.87
N ASP A 244 11.34 -2.64 13.94
CA ASP A 244 10.96 -2.27 15.30
C ASP A 244 9.50 -1.81 15.35
N GLU A 245 9.25 -0.50 15.36
CA GLU A 245 7.91 0.11 15.41
C GLU A 245 7.64 1.03 14.20
N LEU A 246 8.60 1.19 13.28
CA LEU A 246 8.48 2.06 12.10
C LEU A 246 8.17 1.28 10.83
N ALA A 247 7.44 1.90 9.89
CA ALA A 247 7.19 1.33 8.57
C ALA A 247 8.32 1.69 7.59
N ASP A 248 9.24 0.76 7.34
CA ASP A 248 10.38 0.95 6.42
C ASP A 248 10.05 0.64 4.96
N SER A 249 8.95 -0.07 4.73
CA SER A 249 8.31 -0.30 3.43
C SER A 249 6.84 0.07 3.54
N ILE A 250 6.35 0.90 2.62
CA ILE A 250 4.97 1.39 2.59
C ILE A 250 4.51 1.31 1.14
N ILE A 251 3.62 0.36 0.84
CA ILE A 251 3.16 0.08 -0.51
C ILE A 251 1.64 0.02 -0.51
N LEU A 252 0.99 0.90 -1.27
CA LEU A 252 -0.44 0.81 -1.52
C LEU A 252 -0.68 -0.06 -2.76
N ALA A 253 -1.25 -1.25 -2.56
CA ALA A 253 -1.63 -2.15 -3.64
C ALA A 253 -3.12 -1.98 -3.95
N THR A 254 -3.45 -1.63 -5.19
CA THR A 254 -4.84 -1.58 -5.68
C THR A 254 -5.09 -2.77 -6.59
N PHE A 255 -6.09 -3.60 -6.29
CA PHE A 255 -6.43 -4.75 -7.10
C PHE A 255 -7.83 -4.60 -7.70
N ASN A 256 -7.93 -4.77 -9.02
CA ASN A 256 -9.21 -4.88 -9.71
C ASN A 256 -9.45 -6.35 -10.13
N PRO A 257 -10.39 -7.06 -9.48
CA PRO A 257 -10.67 -8.45 -9.81
C PRO A 257 -11.30 -8.63 -11.20
N GLN A 258 -11.92 -7.60 -11.79
CA GLN A 258 -12.55 -7.71 -13.10
C GLN A 258 -11.54 -7.66 -14.24
N THR A 259 -10.50 -6.83 -14.09
CA THR A 259 -9.47 -6.63 -15.10
C THR A 259 -8.17 -7.40 -14.81
N LEU A 260 -8.10 -8.10 -13.67
CA LEU A 260 -6.88 -8.75 -13.16
C LEU A 260 -5.68 -7.79 -13.09
N LYS A 261 -5.90 -6.51 -12.79
CA LYS A 261 -4.84 -5.50 -12.74
C LYS A 261 -4.51 -5.18 -11.29
N VAL A 262 -3.22 -5.30 -10.95
CA VAL A 262 -2.66 -4.88 -9.66
C VAL A 262 -1.81 -3.64 -9.90
N THR A 263 -2.04 -2.57 -9.16
CA THR A 263 -1.16 -1.39 -9.15
C THR A 263 -0.51 -1.29 -7.77
N MET A 264 0.81 -1.48 -7.69
CA MET A 264 1.59 -1.30 -6.47
C MET A 264 2.25 0.07 -6.48
N THR A 265 1.88 0.93 -5.56
CA THR A 265 2.43 2.28 -5.39
C THR A 265 3.29 2.31 -4.13
N SER A 266 4.62 2.41 -4.30
CA SER A 266 5.53 2.61 -3.17
C SER A 266 5.51 4.06 -2.71
N LEU A 267 5.45 4.27 -1.40
CA LEU A 267 5.57 5.58 -0.76
C LEU A 267 6.91 5.63 -0.03
N ALA A 268 7.69 6.68 -0.30
CA ALA A 268 8.98 6.82 0.36
C ALA A 268 8.78 7.04 1.86
N ARG A 269 9.44 6.23 2.68
CA ARG A 269 9.28 6.24 4.14
C ARG A 269 9.58 7.60 4.78
N ASP A 270 10.52 8.33 4.17
CA ASP A 270 11.01 9.64 4.63
C ASP A 270 10.19 10.81 4.02
N SER A 271 9.05 10.52 3.36
CA SER A 271 8.15 11.54 2.82
C SER A 271 7.66 12.46 3.92
N PHE A 272 7.88 13.76 3.77
CA PHE A 272 7.50 14.79 4.74
C PHE A 272 6.05 15.21 4.51
N VAL A 273 5.13 14.61 5.28
CA VAL A 273 3.67 14.74 5.05
C VAL A 273 2.96 15.07 6.36
N PRO A 274 1.77 15.70 6.31
CA PRO A 274 0.93 15.86 7.48
C PRO A 274 0.55 14.50 8.10
N ILE A 275 0.80 14.31 9.40
CA ILE A 275 0.49 13.08 10.12
C ILE A 275 -0.90 13.19 10.75
N ALA A 276 -1.84 12.36 10.29
CA ALA A 276 -3.27 12.50 10.57
C ALA A 276 -3.67 12.35 12.05
N CYS A 277 -2.84 11.66 12.85
CA CYS A 277 -3.08 11.49 14.29
C CYS A 277 -2.40 12.57 15.16
N GLN A 278 -1.60 13.47 14.56
CA GLN A 278 -0.82 14.50 15.27
C GLN A 278 -1.27 15.93 14.92
N GLY A 279 -2.58 16.12 14.68
CA GLY A 279 -3.13 17.42 14.32
C GLY A 279 -2.56 17.97 13.00
N ASP A 280 -2.25 17.07 12.04
CA ASP A 280 -1.69 17.40 10.73
C ASP A 280 -0.30 18.07 10.78
N GLN A 281 0.42 17.93 11.90
CA GLN A 281 1.84 18.29 11.93
C GLN A 281 2.63 17.45 10.93
N ARG A 282 3.60 18.07 10.26
CA ARG A 282 4.41 17.39 9.25
C ARG A 282 5.56 16.62 9.89
N ASP A 283 5.65 15.35 9.55
CA ASP A 283 6.79 14.49 9.89
C ASP A 283 7.05 13.49 8.76
N LYS A 284 8.07 12.64 8.93
CA LYS A 284 8.30 11.50 8.03
C LYS A 284 7.13 10.53 8.09
N LEU A 285 6.69 10.06 6.93
CA LEU A 285 5.56 9.14 6.79
C LEU A 285 5.70 7.87 7.66
N ASN A 286 6.91 7.30 7.78
CA ASN A 286 7.13 6.10 8.60
C ASN A 286 6.85 6.30 10.10
N HIS A 287 6.95 7.52 10.63
CA HIS A 287 6.69 7.82 12.03
C HIS A 287 5.22 7.62 12.41
N ALA A 288 4.28 7.78 11.45
CA ALA A 288 2.87 7.54 11.71
C ALA A 288 2.61 6.11 12.20
N ARG A 289 3.32 5.11 11.65
CA ARG A 289 3.20 3.72 12.12
C ARG A 289 3.78 3.52 13.52
N GLY A 290 4.80 4.29 13.86
CA GLY A 290 5.36 4.32 15.20
C GLY A 290 4.32 4.71 16.25
N VAL A 291 3.39 5.60 15.91
CA VAL A 291 2.29 5.96 16.81
C VAL A 291 1.31 4.80 16.95
N ASN A 292 0.77 4.30 15.84
CA ASN A 292 -0.02 3.07 15.72
C ASN A 292 -0.38 2.81 14.25
N ARG A 293 -0.97 1.65 13.97
CA ARG A 293 -1.43 1.26 12.64
C ARG A 293 -2.51 2.18 12.09
N GLN A 294 -3.48 2.61 12.91
CA GLN A 294 -4.56 3.46 12.41
C GLN A 294 -4.02 4.83 11.95
N CYS A 295 -3.01 5.36 12.64
CA CYS A 295 -2.38 6.62 12.26
C CYS A 295 -1.72 6.57 10.88
N ILE A 296 -0.97 5.51 10.55
CA ILE A 296 -0.38 5.38 9.21
C ILE A 296 -1.45 5.17 8.13
N ILE A 297 -2.51 4.41 8.43
CA ILE A 297 -3.65 4.25 7.50
C ILE A 297 -4.26 5.61 7.21
N ASP A 298 -4.73 6.33 8.24
CA ASP A 298 -5.34 7.67 8.10
C ASP A 298 -4.39 8.67 7.39
N THR A 299 -3.10 8.59 7.68
CA THR A 299 -2.08 9.45 7.06
C THR A 299 -1.94 9.15 5.58
N VAL A 300 -1.88 7.88 5.17
CA VAL A 300 -1.82 7.50 3.75
C VAL A 300 -3.12 7.83 3.04
N GLU A 301 -4.27 7.64 3.69
CA GLU A 301 -5.58 8.02 3.14
C GLU A 301 -5.63 9.51 2.84
N ASN A 302 -5.25 10.36 3.80
CA ASN A 302 -5.23 11.82 3.61
C ASN A 302 -4.16 12.25 2.60
N PHE A 303 -3.00 11.60 2.61
CA PHE A 303 -1.89 11.93 1.72
C PHE A 303 -2.24 11.65 0.25
N LEU A 304 -2.88 10.52 -0.02
CA LEU A 304 -3.26 10.13 -1.38
C LEU A 304 -4.69 10.53 -1.75
N ASP A 305 -5.51 11.03 -0.82
CA ASP A 305 -6.95 11.25 -0.99
C ASP A 305 -7.70 9.97 -1.40
N GLU A 306 -7.36 8.87 -0.72
CA GLU A 306 -7.83 7.52 -1.07
C GLU A 306 -8.33 6.78 0.17
N LYS A 307 -9.40 6.00 0.03
CA LYS A 307 -9.84 5.06 1.09
C LYS A 307 -9.10 3.73 1.00
N ILE A 308 -8.62 3.23 2.14
CA ILE A 308 -7.89 1.96 2.26
C ILE A 308 -8.81 0.92 2.90
N ASP A 309 -9.00 -0.20 2.21
CA ASP A 309 -9.92 -1.27 2.64
C ASP A 309 -9.24 -2.25 3.59
N PHE A 310 -8.00 -2.63 3.24
CA PHE A 310 -7.27 -3.67 3.92
C PHE A 310 -5.86 -3.22 4.26
N TYR A 311 -5.27 -3.85 5.26
CA TYR A 311 -3.84 -3.73 5.55
C TYR A 311 -3.17 -5.11 5.62
N PHE A 312 -1.87 -5.12 5.35
CA PHE A 312 -0.99 -6.26 5.56
C PHE A 312 0.31 -5.75 6.16
N GLU A 313 0.59 -6.11 7.41
CA GLU A 313 1.85 -5.77 8.07
C GLU A 313 2.71 -7.01 8.20
N THR A 314 4.01 -6.86 7.97
CA THR A 314 4.99 -7.93 8.14
C THR A 314 6.32 -7.40 8.66
N ASP A 315 7.11 -8.22 9.36
CA ASP A 315 8.49 -7.90 9.72
C ASP A 315 9.52 -8.63 8.83
N PHE A 316 10.80 -8.36 9.10
CA PHE A 316 11.92 -8.96 8.38
C PHE A 316 12.00 -10.49 8.58
N TYR A 317 11.67 -10.98 9.76
CA TYR A 317 11.79 -12.40 10.10
C TYR A 317 10.73 -13.23 9.37
N ALA A 318 9.51 -12.72 9.22
CA ALA A 318 8.45 -13.33 8.42
C ALA A 318 8.89 -13.52 6.97
N LEU A 319 9.44 -12.47 6.33
CA LEU A 319 9.90 -12.57 4.95
C LEU A 319 10.97 -13.66 4.79
N VAL A 320 11.97 -13.69 5.67
CA VAL A 320 13.03 -14.71 5.64
C VAL A 320 12.44 -16.12 5.78
N LYS A 321 11.58 -16.34 6.79
CA LYS A 321 10.95 -17.65 7.06
C LYS A 321 10.07 -18.10 5.89
N ILE A 322 9.31 -17.19 5.28
CA ILE A 322 8.45 -17.48 4.12
C ILE A 322 9.30 -17.88 2.91
N VAL A 323 10.34 -17.11 2.59
CA VAL A 323 11.23 -17.41 1.47
C VAL A 323 11.95 -18.74 1.66
N ASP A 324 12.47 -19.01 2.86
CA ASP A 324 13.13 -20.28 3.16
C ASP A 324 12.16 -21.46 3.10
N ALA A 325 10.91 -21.27 3.55
CA ALA A 325 9.85 -22.27 3.42
C ALA A 325 9.56 -22.60 1.94
N LEU A 326 9.59 -21.60 1.05
CA LEU A 326 9.43 -21.76 -0.39
C LEU A 326 10.67 -22.36 -1.09
N GLY A 327 11.77 -22.57 -0.35
CA GLY A 327 13.03 -23.10 -0.89
C GLY A 327 13.92 -22.05 -1.57
N GLY A 328 13.75 -20.77 -1.24
CA GLY A 328 14.45 -19.65 -1.85
C GLY A 328 13.69 -19.02 -3.03
N LEU A 329 14.17 -17.86 -3.49
CA LEU A 329 13.65 -17.16 -4.67
C LEU A 329 14.74 -16.93 -5.71
N GLU A 330 14.38 -17.07 -6.98
CA GLU A 330 15.27 -16.75 -8.09
C GLU A 330 15.19 -15.24 -8.35
N ILE A 331 16.26 -14.52 -8.02
CA ILE A 331 16.35 -13.06 -8.12
C ILE A 331 17.52 -12.69 -9.01
N GLU A 332 17.33 -11.68 -9.84
CA GLU A 332 18.39 -11.10 -10.67
C GLU A 332 18.87 -9.81 -10.03
N SER A 333 20.13 -9.80 -9.59
CA SER A 333 20.79 -8.61 -9.04
C SER A 333 21.76 -8.04 -10.06
N PRO A 334 21.74 -6.73 -10.37
CA PRO A 334 22.65 -6.16 -11.35
C PRO A 334 24.08 -5.99 -10.82
N VAL A 335 24.30 -6.10 -9.50
CA VAL A 335 25.61 -5.96 -8.86
C VAL A 335 25.73 -6.88 -7.65
N THR A 336 26.97 -7.18 -7.26
CA THR A 336 27.28 -7.88 -6.00
C THR A 336 27.41 -6.87 -4.87
N PHE A 337 26.79 -7.13 -3.72
CA PHE A 337 26.93 -6.31 -2.52
C PHE A 337 26.81 -7.16 -1.25
N ALA A 338 27.28 -6.60 -0.14
CA ALA A 338 27.20 -7.20 1.19
C ALA A 338 26.31 -6.34 2.08
N GLY A 339 25.47 -6.99 2.87
CA GLY A 339 24.65 -6.38 3.92
C GLY A 339 24.76 -7.14 5.23
N SER A 340 23.89 -6.79 6.18
CA SER A 340 23.83 -7.42 7.48
C SER A 340 22.39 -7.78 7.87
N PHE A 341 22.26 -8.87 8.64
CA PHE A 341 20.98 -9.34 9.14
C PHE A 341 21.04 -9.57 10.66
N PRO A 342 20.08 -9.04 11.45
CA PRO A 342 20.03 -9.28 12.88
C PRO A 342 19.58 -10.72 13.16
N LEU A 343 20.36 -11.45 13.96
CA LEU A 343 20.03 -12.80 14.40
C LEU A 343 18.87 -12.74 15.41
N GLU A 344 17.79 -13.46 15.11
CA GLU A 344 16.58 -13.48 15.94
C GLU A 344 16.88 -14.03 17.33
N GLY A 345 16.63 -13.24 18.37
CA GLY A 345 16.81 -13.64 19.77
C GLY A 345 18.27 -13.65 20.26
N GLU A 346 19.22 -13.19 19.45
CA GLU A 346 20.62 -13.05 19.87
C GLU A 346 20.95 -11.58 20.13
N TYR A 347 21.38 -11.32 21.36
CA TYR A 347 21.81 -10.01 21.83
C TYR A 347 23.21 -10.11 22.41
N ASP A 348 24.03 -9.09 22.19
CA ASP A 348 25.34 -8.98 22.83
C ASP A 348 25.21 -8.67 24.33
N ASP A 349 26.35 -8.62 25.03
CA ASP A 349 26.40 -8.35 26.48
C ASP A 349 25.81 -6.98 26.87
N TYR A 350 25.58 -6.09 25.90
CA TYR A 350 25.00 -4.77 26.09
C TYR A 350 23.52 -4.71 25.66
N GLY A 351 22.94 -5.83 25.22
CA GLY A 351 21.55 -5.90 24.78
C GLY A 351 21.32 -5.43 23.34
N TYR A 352 22.36 -5.29 22.52
CA TYR A 352 22.21 -4.96 21.10
C TYR A 352 22.06 -6.23 20.24
N PRO A 353 21.21 -6.22 19.19
CA PRO A 353 21.08 -7.36 18.30
C PRO A 353 22.43 -7.77 17.69
N VAL A 354 22.71 -9.06 17.67
CA VAL A 354 23.90 -9.59 16.98
C VAL A 354 23.61 -9.67 15.48
N TYR A 355 24.52 -9.16 14.66
CA TYR A 355 24.37 -9.17 13.20
C TYR A 355 25.29 -10.19 12.54
N GLU A 356 24.79 -10.86 11.51
CA GLU A 356 25.60 -11.66 10.59
C GLU A 356 25.76 -10.94 9.24
N GLY A 357 26.90 -11.15 8.57
CA GLY A 357 27.14 -10.65 7.22
C GLY A 357 26.47 -11.53 6.16
N VAL A 358 25.80 -10.91 5.20
CA VAL A 358 25.09 -11.60 4.10
C VAL A 358 25.51 -10.99 2.76
N THR A 359 25.92 -11.83 1.82
CA THR A 359 26.30 -11.39 0.47
C THR A 359 25.23 -11.75 -0.55
N VAL A 360 24.84 -10.77 -1.37
CA VAL A 360 23.98 -10.96 -2.54
C VAL A 360 24.87 -10.94 -3.79
N PRO A 361 24.97 -12.06 -4.53
CA PRO A 361 25.75 -12.12 -5.76
C PRO A 361 25.06 -11.40 -6.93
N GLU A 362 25.85 -10.87 -7.84
CA GLU A 362 25.41 -10.38 -9.15
C GLU A 362 24.87 -11.52 -10.03
N GLY A 363 23.94 -11.17 -10.93
CA GLY A 363 23.29 -12.05 -11.86
C GLY A 363 22.04 -12.72 -11.28
N LYS A 364 21.52 -13.67 -12.05
CA LYS A 364 20.33 -14.43 -11.71
C LYS A 364 20.68 -15.63 -10.80
N ASN A 365 20.27 -15.56 -9.54
CA ASN A 365 20.67 -16.51 -8.50
C ASN A 365 19.47 -16.97 -7.66
N LEU A 366 19.52 -18.21 -7.17
CA LEU A 366 18.60 -18.70 -6.15
C LEU A 366 19.06 -18.19 -4.78
N LEU A 367 18.36 -17.19 -4.26
CA LEU A 367 18.66 -16.53 -3.00
C LEU A 367 17.88 -17.16 -1.84
N THR A 368 18.56 -17.33 -0.71
CA THR A 368 17.95 -17.67 0.59
C THR A 368 17.14 -16.50 1.16
N GLY A 369 16.30 -16.74 2.16
CA GLY A 369 15.48 -15.69 2.78
C GLY A 369 16.28 -14.50 3.28
N LYS A 370 17.42 -14.77 3.93
CA LYS A 370 18.35 -13.72 4.39
C LYS A 370 18.90 -12.90 3.22
N GLN A 371 19.29 -13.55 2.12
CA GLN A 371 19.79 -12.86 0.93
C GLN A 371 18.70 -12.05 0.21
N VAL A 372 17.48 -12.58 0.13
CA VAL A 372 16.32 -11.87 -0.44
C VAL A 372 16.01 -10.61 0.38
N LEU A 373 16.00 -10.71 1.70
CA LEU A 373 15.79 -9.55 2.55
C LEU A 373 16.94 -8.53 2.39
N THR A 374 18.19 -8.98 2.36
CA THR A 374 19.34 -8.10 2.09
C THR A 374 19.18 -7.39 0.76
N PHE A 375 18.72 -8.09 -0.29
CA PHE A 375 18.42 -7.49 -1.58
C PHE A 375 17.31 -6.43 -1.51
N ALA A 376 16.22 -6.72 -0.78
CA ALA A 376 15.10 -5.80 -0.59
C ALA A 376 15.43 -4.58 0.30
N ARG A 377 16.52 -4.62 1.07
CA ARG A 377 16.94 -3.54 1.98
C ARG A 377 18.08 -2.68 1.45
N GLU A 378 18.77 -3.12 0.40
CA GLU A 378 19.93 -2.41 -0.14
C GLU A 378 19.55 -1.06 -0.75
N ARG A 379 20.42 -0.06 -0.54
CA ARG A 379 20.25 1.32 -1.01
C ARG A 379 21.54 1.85 -1.61
N TYR A 380 22.64 1.70 -0.88
CA TYR A 380 23.88 2.42 -1.16
C TYR A 380 24.65 1.83 -2.32
N ALA A 381 24.38 0.57 -2.69
CA ALA A 381 24.89 -0.04 -3.91
C ALA A 381 24.31 0.60 -5.20
N PHE A 382 23.26 1.42 -5.10
CA PHE A 382 22.53 1.95 -6.26
C PHE A 382 22.54 3.48 -6.35
N PRO A 383 22.61 4.07 -7.57
CA PRO A 383 22.67 5.53 -7.74
C PRO A 383 21.47 6.31 -7.20
N ASP A 384 20.27 5.75 -7.32
CA ASP A 384 19.00 6.38 -6.86
C ASP A 384 18.52 5.84 -5.50
N SER A 385 19.43 5.16 -4.77
CA SER A 385 19.31 4.83 -3.35
C SER A 385 17.97 4.22 -2.93
N ASP A 386 17.15 4.95 -2.17
CA ASP A 386 15.89 4.45 -1.63
C ASP A 386 14.86 4.08 -2.71
N PHE A 387 14.92 4.71 -3.88
CA PHE A 387 14.00 4.39 -4.97
C PHE A 387 14.30 3.03 -5.60
N THR A 388 15.57 2.63 -5.73
CA THR A 388 15.88 1.23 -6.09
C THR A 388 15.40 0.27 -5.02
N ARG A 389 15.57 0.60 -3.74
CA ARG A 389 15.08 -0.24 -2.65
C ARG A 389 13.57 -0.49 -2.75
N GLN A 390 12.78 0.55 -3.02
CA GLN A 390 11.33 0.44 -3.23
C GLN A 390 10.97 -0.47 -4.41
N ARG A 391 11.70 -0.38 -5.53
CA ARG A 391 11.50 -1.28 -6.68
C ARG A 391 11.88 -2.72 -6.35
N ASN A 392 12.98 -2.94 -5.62
CA ASN A 392 13.40 -4.26 -5.18
C ASN A 392 12.37 -4.89 -4.24
N GLN A 393 11.75 -4.11 -3.35
CA GLN A 393 10.67 -4.58 -2.47
C GLN A 393 9.46 -5.06 -3.27
N GLN A 394 9.01 -4.25 -4.24
CA GLN A 394 7.92 -4.63 -5.15
C GLN A 394 8.25 -5.88 -5.97
N TYR A 395 9.49 -5.99 -6.45
CA TYR A 395 9.97 -7.17 -7.18
C TYR A 395 9.94 -8.42 -6.29
N VAL A 396 10.42 -8.33 -5.05
CA VAL A 396 10.38 -9.45 -4.10
C VAL A 396 8.94 -9.86 -3.79
N ILE A 397 8.02 -8.90 -3.57
CA ILE A 397 6.59 -9.21 -3.34
C ILE A 397 6.01 -9.99 -4.53
N LYS A 398 6.30 -9.54 -5.75
CA LYS A 398 5.88 -10.20 -7.00
C LYS A 398 6.40 -11.64 -7.06
N GLU A 399 7.69 -11.87 -6.81
CA GLU A 399 8.29 -13.20 -6.86
C GLU A 399 7.77 -14.13 -5.75
N VAL A 400 7.58 -13.62 -4.52
CA VAL A 400 6.95 -14.37 -3.43
C VAL A 400 5.53 -14.80 -3.81
N ALA A 401 4.70 -13.88 -4.29
CA ALA A 401 3.33 -14.17 -4.69
C ALA A 401 3.29 -15.22 -5.81
N THR A 402 4.14 -15.07 -6.83
CA THR A 402 4.29 -16.05 -7.92
C THR A 402 4.59 -17.43 -7.40
N LYS A 403 5.59 -17.54 -6.51
CA LYS A 403 6.05 -18.81 -5.98
C LYS A 403 5.00 -19.48 -5.09
N ILE A 404 4.29 -18.71 -4.26
CA ILE A 404 3.19 -19.22 -3.43
C ILE A 404 2.07 -19.78 -4.30
N ILE A 405 1.61 -19.03 -5.31
CA ILE A 405 0.48 -19.47 -6.15
C ILE A 405 0.86 -20.69 -7.01
N ALA A 406 2.11 -20.76 -7.48
CA ALA A 406 2.62 -21.91 -8.23
C ALA A 406 2.83 -23.17 -7.36
N THR A 407 2.97 -23.01 -6.03
CA THR A 407 3.25 -24.11 -5.12
C THR A 407 2.02 -25.01 -4.95
N ARG A 408 2.17 -26.29 -5.27
CA ARG A 408 1.12 -27.32 -5.08
C ARG A 408 1.40 -28.27 -3.92
N ASP A 409 2.52 -28.11 -3.19
CA ASP A 409 2.85 -28.93 -2.01
C ASP A 409 2.17 -28.37 -0.75
N PRO A 410 1.23 -29.11 -0.13
CA PRO A 410 0.57 -28.68 1.09
C PRO A 410 1.53 -28.49 2.27
N ASN A 411 2.63 -29.25 2.34
CA ASN A 411 3.59 -29.12 3.43
C ASN A 411 4.37 -27.80 3.33
N THR A 412 4.75 -27.39 2.13
CA THR A 412 5.37 -26.07 1.88
C THR A 412 4.41 -24.94 2.26
N LEU A 413 3.14 -25.02 1.85
CA LEU A 413 2.15 -24.01 2.23
C LEU A 413 1.95 -23.92 3.74
N ILE A 414 1.97 -25.05 4.46
CA ILE A 414 1.91 -25.05 5.92
C ILE A 414 3.16 -24.40 6.52
N LYS A 415 4.35 -24.66 6.00
CA LYS A 415 5.59 -24.01 6.46
C LYS A 415 5.58 -22.50 6.22
N VAL A 416 5.00 -22.06 5.10
CA VAL A 416 4.79 -20.63 4.81
C VAL A 416 3.88 -20.01 5.87
N LEU A 417 2.75 -20.65 6.18
CA LEU A 417 1.85 -20.20 7.24
C LEU A 417 2.52 -20.23 8.63
N GLU A 418 3.35 -21.23 8.91
CA GLU A 418 4.15 -21.30 10.15
C GLU A 418 5.16 -20.16 10.25
N GLY A 419 5.80 -19.77 9.15
CA GLY A 419 6.69 -18.61 9.10
C GLY A 419 5.97 -17.27 9.22
N ALA A 420 4.70 -17.21 8.80
CA ALA A 420 3.86 -16.02 8.82
C ALA A 420 3.19 -15.75 10.18
N LYS A 421 2.84 -16.79 10.94
CA LYS A 421 1.86 -16.71 12.05
C LYS A 421 2.18 -15.67 13.15
N ASP A 422 3.44 -15.47 13.49
CA ASP A 422 3.83 -14.62 14.62
C ASP A 422 4.04 -13.16 14.18
N ASN A 423 4.32 -12.95 12.90
CA ASN A 423 4.94 -11.74 12.37
C ASN A 423 4.22 -11.15 11.15
N ILE A 424 3.01 -11.63 10.85
CA ILE A 424 2.09 -11.04 9.88
C ILE A 424 0.79 -10.68 10.57
N LYS A 425 0.28 -9.48 10.28
CA LYS A 425 -1.03 -9.00 10.73
C LYS A 425 -1.82 -8.46 9.55
N THR A 426 -3.10 -8.82 9.47
CA THR A 426 -4.01 -8.31 8.42
C THR A 426 -5.45 -8.30 8.91
N ASN A 427 -6.27 -7.38 8.39
CA ASN A 427 -7.72 -7.38 8.57
C ASN A 427 -8.46 -8.20 7.49
N LEU A 428 -7.76 -8.79 6.51
CA LEU A 428 -8.37 -9.72 5.55
C LEU A 428 -8.92 -10.95 6.27
N THR A 429 -10.14 -11.35 5.96
CA THR A 429 -10.75 -12.52 6.58
C THR A 429 -10.18 -13.81 5.99
N VAL A 430 -10.34 -14.93 6.69
CA VAL A 430 -10.03 -16.26 6.13
C VAL A 430 -10.82 -16.53 4.85
N ASN A 431 -12.05 -16.02 4.79
CA ASN A 431 -12.88 -16.12 3.60
C ASN A 431 -12.32 -15.28 2.44
N ASP A 432 -11.77 -14.10 2.71
CA ASP A 432 -11.18 -13.23 1.69
C ASP A 432 -9.89 -13.85 1.15
N ILE A 433 -9.00 -14.30 2.04
CA ILE A 433 -7.74 -14.95 1.65
C ILE A 433 -8.01 -16.20 0.82
N SER A 434 -8.94 -17.07 1.27
CA SER A 434 -9.28 -18.29 0.53
C SER A 434 -10.00 -18.01 -0.78
N ALA A 435 -10.83 -16.96 -0.84
CA ALA A 435 -11.46 -16.49 -2.06
C ALA A 435 -10.42 -16.00 -3.08
N LEU A 436 -9.52 -15.10 -2.67
CA LEU A 436 -8.47 -14.55 -3.50
C LEU A 436 -7.51 -15.64 -3.99
N MET A 437 -7.13 -16.58 -3.12
CA MET A 437 -6.28 -17.71 -3.50
C MET A 437 -6.96 -18.60 -4.55
N GLY A 438 -8.23 -18.93 -4.36
CA GLY A 438 -8.98 -19.73 -5.33
C GLY A 438 -9.19 -19.02 -6.65
N TYR A 439 -9.53 -17.74 -6.59
CA TYR A 439 -9.63 -16.88 -7.74
C TYR A 439 -8.30 -16.82 -8.51
N ALA A 440 -7.17 -16.70 -7.81
CA ALA A 440 -5.87 -16.67 -8.44
C ALA A 440 -5.48 -17.98 -9.12
N ILE A 441 -5.69 -19.11 -8.43
CA ILE A 441 -5.45 -20.43 -9.05
C ILE A 441 -6.32 -20.60 -10.30
N GLN A 442 -7.61 -20.25 -10.22
CA GLN A 442 -8.54 -20.38 -11.33
C GLN A 442 -8.17 -19.48 -12.51
N SER A 443 -7.78 -18.24 -12.25
CA SER A 443 -7.35 -17.28 -13.28
C SER A 443 -6.06 -17.77 -13.96
N LEU A 444 -5.09 -18.29 -13.20
CA LEU A 444 -3.88 -18.87 -13.77
C LEU A 444 -4.16 -20.12 -14.61
N ASP A 445 -5.03 -21.01 -14.14
CA ASP A 445 -5.34 -22.25 -14.86
C ASP A 445 -6.11 -22.02 -16.17
N THR A 446 -6.80 -20.87 -16.30
CA THR A 446 -7.58 -20.50 -17.49
C THR A 446 -6.87 -19.51 -18.42
N SER A 447 -5.85 -18.81 -17.91
CA SER A 447 -5.11 -17.82 -18.66
C SER A 447 -4.20 -18.50 -19.69
N PRO A 448 -4.16 -18.01 -20.94
CA PRO A 448 -3.17 -18.43 -21.92
C PRO A 448 -1.79 -17.78 -21.66
N LEU A 449 -1.70 -16.85 -20.71
CA LEU A 449 -0.50 -16.11 -20.38
C LEU A 449 0.28 -16.80 -19.25
N GLU A 450 1.57 -16.49 -19.16
CA GLU A 450 2.38 -16.88 -17.99
C GLU A 450 1.79 -16.29 -16.70
N PRO A 451 2.08 -16.89 -15.52
CA PRO A 451 1.47 -16.45 -14.27
C PRO A 451 1.65 -14.97 -13.93
N MET A 452 2.79 -14.40 -14.28
CA MET A 452 3.10 -12.99 -14.03
C MET A 452 2.49 -12.01 -15.02
N ASP A 453 2.10 -12.49 -16.19
CA ASP A 453 1.39 -11.69 -17.18
C ASP A 453 -0.13 -11.74 -16.98
N THR A 454 -0.62 -12.77 -16.28
CA THR A 454 -2.05 -12.93 -15.96
C THR A 454 -2.58 -11.82 -15.05
N PHE A 455 -1.82 -11.43 -14.02
CA PHE A 455 -2.23 -10.45 -12.99
C PHE A 455 -1.82 -9.01 -13.26
N ARG A 456 -1.32 -8.71 -14.49
CA ARG A 456 -0.92 -7.37 -14.96
C ARG A 456 -0.47 -6.44 -13.84
N ILE A 457 0.64 -6.79 -13.20
CA ILE A 457 1.17 -6.06 -12.05
C ILE A 457 1.94 -4.86 -12.55
N VAL A 458 1.44 -3.66 -12.22
CA VAL A 458 2.07 -2.37 -12.51
C VAL A 458 2.70 -1.86 -11.22
N SER A 459 3.99 -1.53 -11.29
CA SER A 459 4.73 -0.93 -10.18
C SER A 459 4.94 0.55 -10.44
N THR A 460 4.66 1.38 -9.43
CA THR A 460 4.94 2.82 -9.42
C THR A 460 5.45 3.27 -8.05
N GLN A 461 5.92 4.50 -7.95
CA GLN A 461 6.47 5.07 -6.72
C GLN A 461 6.17 6.58 -6.66
N VAL A 462 5.85 7.09 -5.47
CA VAL A 462 5.79 8.53 -5.24
C VAL A 462 7.21 9.05 -5.02
N MET A 463 7.75 9.74 -6.01
CA MET A 463 9.07 10.36 -5.93
C MET A 463 9.01 11.74 -5.28
N GLY A 464 10.17 12.21 -4.85
CA GLY A 464 10.30 13.53 -4.25
C GLY A 464 11.73 14.03 -4.22
N GLN A 465 11.88 15.27 -3.78
CA GLN A 465 13.18 15.92 -3.61
C GLN A 465 13.70 15.70 -2.19
N GLY A 466 14.94 15.24 -2.05
CA GLY A 466 15.62 15.18 -0.76
C GLY A 466 15.83 16.59 -0.18
N SER A 467 15.55 16.74 1.11
CA SER A 467 15.73 17.98 1.86
C SER A 467 16.18 17.67 3.28
N THR A 468 16.64 18.69 4.01
CA THR A 468 17.07 18.57 5.41
C THR A 468 16.27 19.55 6.26
N ARG A 469 15.63 19.05 7.31
CA ARG A 469 14.92 19.86 8.29
C ARG A 469 15.91 20.73 9.09
N PRO A 470 15.46 21.84 9.71
CA PRO A 470 16.32 22.69 10.54
C PRO A 470 17.06 21.96 11.68
N ASN A 471 16.51 20.85 12.15
CA ASN A 471 17.10 19.98 13.17
C ASN A 471 18.12 18.97 12.62
N GLY A 472 18.40 18.97 11.30
CA GLY A 472 19.35 18.07 10.65
C GLY A 472 18.76 16.77 10.11
N ALA A 473 17.46 16.49 10.34
CA ALA A 473 16.82 15.28 9.83
C ALA A 473 16.64 15.34 8.30
N SER A 474 17.07 14.28 7.60
CA SER A 474 16.83 14.11 6.16
C SER A 474 15.38 13.72 5.89
N VAL A 475 14.75 14.36 4.92
CA VAL A 475 13.35 14.11 4.51
C VAL A 475 13.21 14.16 2.99
N ILE A 476 12.11 13.62 2.47
CA ILE A 476 11.73 13.69 1.06
C ILE A 476 10.49 14.55 0.92
N ILE A 477 10.53 15.57 0.07
CA ILE A 477 9.36 16.39 -0.28
C ILE A 477 8.73 15.77 -1.53
N PRO A 478 7.55 15.13 -1.45
CA PRO A 478 6.92 14.49 -2.60
C PRO A 478 6.63 15.47 -3.73
N TYR A 479 6.83 15.06 -4.98
CA TYR A 479 6.45 15.85 -6.14
C TYR A 479 4.93 15.81 -6.33
N TYR A 480 4.29 16.97 -6.45
CA TYR A 480 2.84 17.06 -6.63
C TYR A 480 2.36 16.33 -7.89
N THR A 481 3.09 16.48 -9.00
CA THR A 481 2.77 15.80 -10.26
C THR A 481 2.80 14.28 -10.12
N GLU A 482 3.75 13.73 -9.36
CA GLU A 482 3.82 12.29 -9.10
C GLU A 482 2.65 11.82 -8.23
N MET A 483 2.26 12.61 -7.23
CA MET A 483 1.07 12.30 -6.42
C MET A 483 -0.19 12.27 -7.29
N GLN A 484 -0.38 13.26 -8.18
CA GLN A 484 -1.53 13.30 -9.08
C GLN A 484 -1.51 12.12 -10.07
N ASN A 485 -0.35 11.82 -10.67
CA ASN A 485 -0.22 10.69 -11.59
C ASN A 485 -0.54 9.35 -10.90
N VAL A 486 -0.12 9.20 -9.64
CA VAL A 486 -0.42 8.03 -8.83
C VAL A 486 -1.91 7.92 -8.54
N ARG A 487 -2.57 9.03 -8.15
CA ARG A 487 -4.04 9.08 -7.95
C ARG A 487 -4.77 8.69 -9.23
N ASP A 488 -4.42 9.30 -10.35
CA ASP A 488 -5.01 8.98 -11.65
C ASP A 488 -4.81 7.50 -12.02
N LEU A 489 -3.65 6.90 -11.69
CA LEU A 489 -3.37 5.49 -11.95
C LEU A 489 -4.20 4.56 -11.05
N ILE A 490 -4.39 4.93 -9.79
CA ILE A 490 -5.26 4.22 -8.84
C ILE A 490 -6.71 4.32 -9.31
N ASP A 491 -7.21 5.52 -9.61
CA ASP A 491 -8.55 5.76 -10.12
C ASP A 491 -8.83 4.96 -11.40
N MET A 492 -7.92 5.00 -12.37
CA MET A 492 -8.04 4.19 -13.59
C MET A 492 -8.10 2.67 -13.32
N ASN A 493 -7.54 2.22 -12.19
CA ASN A 493 -7.63 0.82 -11.80
C ASN A 493 -8.93 0.50 -11.04
N VAL A 494 -9.47 1.45 -10.27
CA VAL A 494 -10.69 1.26 -9.47
C VAL A 494 -11.97 1.48 -10.29
N VAL A 495 -11.90 2.19 -11.41
CA VAL A 495 -13.06 2.42 -12.29
C VAL A 495 -13.53 1.11 -12.94
N VAL A 496 -14.75 0.71 -12.58
CA VAL A 496 -15.42 -0.52 -13.02
C VAL A 496 -16.11 -0.37 -14.38
N GLU A 497 -16.53 0.85 -14.74
CA GLU A 497 -17.08 1.17 -16.06
C GLU A 497 -16.09 2.03 -16.85
N PRO A 498 -15.58 1.58 -18.01
CA PRO A 498 -14.66 2.39 -18.81
C PRO A 498 -15.38 3.66 -19.29
N VAL A 499 -15.04 4.80 -18.68
CA VAL A 499 -15.42 6.09 -19.24
C VAL A 499 -14.56 6.29 -20.48
N LEU A 500 -15.17 6.19 -21.66
CA LEU A 500 -14.55 6.65 -22.90
C LEU A 500 -14.31 8.16 -22.74
N LYS A 501 -13.12 8.55 -22.28
CA LYS A 501 -12.66 9.93 -22.47
C LYS A 501 -12.61 10.11 -23.99
N ASN A 502 -13.47 10.99 -24.52
CA ASN A 502 -13.46 11.40 -25.92
C ASN A 502 -12.00 11.55 -26.35
N ALA A 503 -11.60 10.90 -27.45
CA ALA A 503 -10.23 10.90 -27.93
C ALA A 503 -9.68 12.33 -27.94
N GLN A 504 -8.86 12.66 -26.94
CA GLN A 504 -8.11 13.89 -26.94
C GLN A 504 -6.94 13.65 -27.88
N SER A 505 -6.97 14.33 -29.02
CA SER A 505 -5.77 14.51 -29.83
C SER A 505 -4.76 15.25 -28.97
N PHE A 506 -3.64 14.60 -28.66
CA PHE A 506 -2.52 15.26 -28.03
C PHE A 506 -1.81 16.09 -29.11
N GLU A 507 -1.92 17.42 -29.03
CA GLU A 507 -1.05 18.32 -29.78
C GLU A 507 0.16 18.68 -28.90
N PHE A 508 1.35 18.42 -29.39
CA PHE A 508 2.58 18.88 -28.75
C PHE A 508 2.96 20.23 -29.38
N SER A 509 2.89 21.30 -28.60
CA SER A 509 3.36 22.62 -29.00
C SER A 509 4.62 22.96 -28.21
N TYR A 510 5.75 23.07 -28.90
CA TYR A 510 7.01 23.56 -28.32
C TYR A 510 6.93 25.05 -27.92
N LEU A 511 5.86 25.75 -28.31
CA LEU A 511 5.70 27.20 -28.13
C LEU A 511 4.73 27.56 -27.00
N ASP A 512 3.94 26.60 -26.51
CA ASP A 512 2.99 26.86 -25.44
C ASP A 512 3.64 26.69 -24.06
N LYS A 513 3.63 27.75 -23.26
CA LYS A 513 4.05 27.70 -21.87
C LYS A 513 3.04 26.87 -21.08
N TYR A 514 3.47 25.70 -20.61
CA TYR A 514 2.69 24.93 -19.65
C TYR A 514 2.85 25.55 -18.26
N ASN A 515 1.74 26.01 -17.69
CA ASN A 515 1.70 26.45 -16.30
C ASN A 515 1.72 25.21 -15.40
N ALA A 516 2.88 24.92 -14.80
CA ALA A 516 2.91 24.06 -13.63
C ALA A 516 2.09 24.75 -12.53
N ALA A 517 1.05 24.09 -12.04
CA ALA A 517 0.25 24.60 -10.93
C ALA A 517 1.16 24.76 -9.70
N THR A 518 1.58 26.00 -9.41
CA THR A 518 2.25 26.39 -8.19
C THR A 518 1.39 27.42 -7.50
N ASP A 519 0.44 26.96 -6.70
CA ASP A 519 -0.19 27.80 -5.70
C ASP A 519 -0.01 27.11 -4.36
N PHE A 520 1.08 27.46 -3.67
CA PHE A 520 1.25 27.14 -2.25
C PHE A 520 1.78 28.40 -1.56
N ASP A 521 0.96 28.90 -0.65
CA ASP A 521 1.25 30.04 0.19
C ASP A 521 2.37 29.65 1.17
N GLY A 522 3.54 30.31 1.07
CA GLY A 522 4.58 30.24 2.10
C GLY A 522 6.00 29.88 1.67
N TYR A 523 6.29 29.50 0.43
CA TYR A 523 7.67 29.37 -0.06
C TYR A 523 7.81 29.95 -1.46
N ARG A 524 8.81 30.82 -1.63
CA ARG A 524 9.12 31.61 -2.83
C ARG A 524 8.83 30.84 -4.12
N GLU A 525 8.08 31.48 -5.01
CA GLU A 525 7.87 31.13 -6.40
C GLU A 525 9.13 30.51 -7.00
N ASN A 526 9.18 29.18 -7.05
CA ASN A 526 10.12 28.49 -7.91
C ASN A 526 9.41 28.40 -9.26
N THR A 527 9.46 29.50 -10.02
CA THR A 527 9.13 29.48 -11.44
C THR A 527 10.10 28.49 -12.07
N GLY A 528 9.64 27.27 -12.33
CA GLY A 528 10.43 26.23 -12.97
C GLY A 528 10.81 26.65 -14.39
N GLU A 529 11.85 27.45 -14.52
CA GLU A 529 12.63 27.53 -15.74
C GLU A 529 13.49 26.27 -15.80
N LEU A 530 13.14 25.37 -16.72
CA LEU A 530 14.06 24.31 -17.16
C LEU A 530 15.26 24.99 -17.83
N TYR A 531 16.32 25.25 -17.07
CA TYR A 531 17.59 25.72 -17.61
C TYR A 531 18.20 24.65 -18.52
N THR A 532 18.29 24.94 -19.82
CA THR A 532 19.34 24.37 -20.69
C THR A 532 20.44 25.42 -20.86
N GLY A 533 21.32 25.52 -19.86
CA GLY A 533 22.56 26.30 -19.97
C GLY A 533 23.67 25.46 -20.56
N GLY A 534 23.78 25.44 -21.89
CA GLY A 534 24.93 24.86 -22.59
C GLY A 534 24.88 25.19 -24.08
N GLN A 535 25.84 25.99 -24.56
CA GLN A 535 26.07 26.12 -26.00
C GLN A 535 26.47 24.75 -26.54
N VAL A 536 25.69 24.24 -27.50
CA VAL A 536 26.11 23.11 -28.34
C VAL A 536 27.24 23.61 -29.24
N ASP A 537 28.42 23.06 -29.03
CA ASP A 537 29.58 23.27 -29.89
C ASP A 537 29.33 22.57 -31.24
N THR A 538 29.22 23.35 -32.30
CA THR A 538 28.97 22.84 -33.66
C THR A 538 30.31 22.58 -34.35
N GLU A 539 30.93 21.44 -34.06
CA GLU A 539 31.89 20.83 -34.97
C GLU A 539 31.44 19.40 -35.30
N GLU A 540 31.02 19.21 -36.55
CA GLU A 540 30.64 17.93 -37.16
C GLU A 540 31.85 16.99 -37.21
N PRO A 541 31.77 15.75 -36.69
CA PRO A 541 32.78 14.74 -36.95
C PRO A 541 32.55 14.10 -38.33
N GLU A 542 33.59 14.08 -39.17
CA GLU A 542 33.57 13.40 -40.47
C GLU A 542 33.33 11.88 -40.32
N VAL A 543 32.32 11.37 -41.04
CA VAL A 543 31.94 9.95 -41.12
C VAL A 543 32.68 9.29 -42.31
N PRO A 544 33.32 8.11 -42.16
CA PRO A 544 33.92 7.41 -43.30
C PRO A 544 32.87 6.73 -44.18
N GLU A 545 33.06 6.79 -45.50
CA GLU A 545 32.19 6.19 -46.51
C GLU A 545 32.07 4.66 -46.38
N GLU A 546 30.83 4.15 -46.31
CA GLU A 546 30.50 2.75 -46.63
C GLU A 546 29.74 2.64 -47.96
N THR A 547 29.95 1.52 -48.63
CA THR A 547 29.54 1.21 -50.01
C THR A 547 28.08 0.75 -50.10
N PRO A 548 27.41 0.93 -51.26
CA PRO A 548 25.95 0.92 -51.34
C PRO A 548 25.34 -0.48 -51.45
N VAL A 549 24.21 -0.69 -50.77
CA VAL A 549 23.28 -1.80 -50.98
C VAL A 549 22.08 -1.27 -51.77
N GLU A 550 21.73 -1.96 -52.87
CA GLU A 550 20.56 -1.64 -53.70
C GLU A 550 19.24 -1.88 -52.95
N GLU A 551 18.44 -0.83 -52.77
CA GLU A 551 17.03 -0.93 -52.39
C GLU A 551 16.11 -0.70 -53.60
N THR A 552 15.01 -1.45 -53.61
CA THR A 552 13.97 -1.41 -54.65
C THR A 552 13.07 -0.18 -54.46
N PRO A 553 12.52 0.41 -55.54
CA PRO A 553 11.88 1.72 -55.45
C PRO A 553 10.49 1.64 -54.81
N VAL A 554 10.33 2.31 -53.67
CA VAL A 554 9.03 2.65 -53.06
C VAL A 554 8.48 3.88 -53.78
N GLU A 555 7.22 3.81 -54.20
CA GLU A 555 6.51 4.91 -54.85
C GLU A 555 6.29 6.04 -53.82
N ASN A 556 6.94 7.19 -54.02
CA ASN A 556 6.83 8.35 -53.11
C ASN A 556 5.37 8.84 -53.06
N THR A 557 4.73 8.66 -51.90
CA THR A 557 3.35 9.09 -51.59
C THR A 557 3.29 10.38 -50.77
N ASP A 558 4.43 11.05 -50.65
CA ASP A 558 4.66 12.20 -49.80
C ASP A 558 4.39 13.51 -50.55
N VAL A 559 3.62 14.40 -49.92
CA VAL A 559 3.23 15.72 -50.44
C VAL A 559 3.71 16.80 -49.46
N THR A 560 4.43 17.79 -49.97
CA THR A 560 4.87 18.94 -49.17
C THR A 560 3.76 19.99 -49.08
N VAL A 561 3.42 20.40 -47.86
CA VAL A 561 2.38 21.39 -47.58
C VAL A 561 2.91 22.80 -47.87
N PRO A 562 2.22 23.61 -48.71
CA PRO A 562 2.60 24.99 -48.98
C PRO A 562 2.17 25.94 -47.84
N ASP A 563 2.62 27.19 -47.89
CA ASP A 563 2.14 28.25 -47.01
C ASP A 563 0.78 28.78 -47.48
N PHE A 564 -0.28 28.37 -46.77
CA PHE A 564 -1.64 28.76 -47.11
C PHE A 564 -2.01 30.17 -46.66
N GLY A 565 -1.21 30.81 -45.80
CA GLY A 565 -1.46 32.18 -45.33
C GLY A 565 -1.47 33.22 -46.44
N SER A 566 -0.89 32.89 -47.60
CA SER A 566 -0.83 33.72 -48.80
C SER A 566 -1.81 33.30 -49.92
N MET A 567 -2.58 32.23 -49.72
CA MET A 567 -3.46 31.64 -50.74
C MET A 567 -4.94 31.97 -50.49
N THR A 568 -5.75 32.00 -51.56
CA THR A 568 -7.21 32.13 -51.44
C THR A 568 -7.84 30.78 -51.09
N ARG A 569 -9.02 30.77 -50.43
CA ARG A 569 -9.73 29.52 -50.07
C ARG A 569 -9.93 28.58 -51.26
N ASP A 570 -10.27 29.12 -52.43
CA ASP A 570 -10.43 28.32 -53.66
C ASP A 570 -9.11 27.69 -54.14
N ALA A 571 -7.99 28.41 -54.03
CA ALA A 571 -6.67 27.88 -54.39
C ALA A 571 -6.21 26.77 -53.43
N ILE A 572 -6.58 26.87 -52.16
CA ILE A 572 -6.28 25.86 -51.14
C ILE A 572 -7.10 24.58 -51.39
N LEU A 573 -8.40 24.71 -51.66
CA LEU A 573 -9.25 23.57 -52.02
C LEU A 573 -8.77 22.88 -53.31
N ALA A 574 -8.34 23.65 -54.30
CA ALA A 574 -7.78 23.12 -55.54
C ALA A 574 -6.48 22.33 -55.29
N TRP A 575 -5.59 22.85 -54.45
CA TRP A 575 -4.37 22.15 -54.04
C TRP A 575 -4.67 20.84 -53.32
N GLY A 576 -5.65 20.83 -52.40
CA GLY A 576 -6.07 19.62 -51.68
C GLY A 576 -6.59 18.54 -52.62
N ALA A 577 -7.46 18.92 -53.57
CA ALA A 577 -8.00 18.00 -54.57
C ALA A 577 -6.93 17.43 -55.51
N GLU A 578 -5.93 18.23 -55.90
CA GLU A 578 -4.82 17.78 -56.77
C GLU A 578 -3.90 16.78 -56.05
N ASN A 579 -3.74 16.93 -54.73
CA ASN A 579 -2.84 16.11 -53.93
C ASN A 579 -3.52 14.99 -53.16
N SER A 580 -4.83 14.76 -53.36
CA SER A 580 -5.64 13.81 -52.60
C SER A 580 -5.56 14.03 -51.09
N VAL A 581 -5.61 15.28 -50.66
CA VAL A 581 -5.60 15.72 -49.25
C VAL A 581 -6.95 16.39 -48.96
N ASP A 582 -7.63 15.96 -47.90
CA ASP A 582 -8.89 16.57 -47.50
C ASP A 582 -8.64 17.92 -46.82
N VAL A 583 -9.31 18.98 -47.27
CA VAL A 583 -9.10 20.34 -46.76
C VAL A 583 -10.40 20.88 -46.19
N SER A 584 -10.36 21.27 -44.92
CA SER A 584 -11.49 21.87 -44.21
C SER A 584 -11.13 23.24 -43.62
N PHE A 585 -12.14 24.05 -43.32
CA PHE A 585 -11.97 25.39 -42.78
C PHE A 585 -12.60 25.53 -41.40
N GLY A 586 -11.83 26.05 -40.44
CA GLY A 586 -12.25 26.35 -39.07
C GLY A 586 -12.28 27.85 -38.78
N GLU A 587 -12.85 28.21 -37.63
CA GLU A 587 -13.00 29.59 -37.18
C GLU A 587 -12.45 29.74 -35.75
N TYR A 588 -11.71 30.82 -35.49
CA TYR A 588 -11.21 31.18 -34.16
C TYR A 588 -11.86 32.48 -33.68
N PRO A 589 -12.81 32.44 -32.73
CA PRO A 589 -13.46 33.64 -32.23
C PRO A 589 -12.55 34.42 -31.29
N THR A 590 -12.38 35.72 -31.53
CA THR A 590 -11.65 36.62 -30.61
C THR A 590 -12.21 38.04 -30.61
N SER A 591 -12.20 38.68 -29.44
CA SER A 591 -12.52 40.10 -29.27
C SER A 591 -11.29 41.02 -29.42
N GLU A 592 -10.08 40.46 -29.46
CA GLU A 592 -8.82 41.23 -29.41
C GLU A 592 -8.64 42.19 -30.59
N ALA A 593 -8.39 43.47 -30.31
CA ALA A 593 -8.35 44.56 -31.30
C ALA A 593 -7.25 44.41 -32.39
N GLN A 594 -6.22 43.60 -32.13
CA GLN A 594 -5.09 43.42 -33.05
C GLN A 594 -5.39 42.51 -34.25
N TYR A 595 -6.46 41.71 -34.21
CA TYR A 595 -6.82 40.79 -35.28
C TYR A 595 -8.00 41.31 -36.11
N THR A 596 -7.95 41.06 -37.42
CA THR A 596 -9.03 41.40 -38.35
C THR A 596 -9.91 40.21 -38.66
N ASP A 597 -11.22 40.44 -38.79
CA ASP A 597 -12.18 39.41 -39.18
C ASP A 597 -11.80 38.79 -40.54
N GLY A 598 -11.74 37.46 -40.61
CA GLY A 598 -11.30 36.72 -41.79
C GLY A 598 -9.78 36.61 -41.99
N GLN A 599 -8.96 37.05 -41.03
CA GLN A 599 -7.50 36.87 -41.07
C GLN A 599 -7.10 35.40 -40.94
N PHE A 600 -6.12 34.93 -41.73
CA PHE A 600 -5.54 33.60 -41.54
C PHE A 600 -4.93 33.50 -40.14
N TRP A 601 -5.35 32.48 -39.39
CA TRP A 601 -4.85 32.23 -38.04
C TRP A 601 -3.81 31.12 -38.04
N SER A 602 -4.16 29.95 -38.56
CA SER A 602 -3.29 28.79 -38.55
C SER A 602 -3.67 27.74 -39.59
N GLN A 603 -2.74 26.83 -39.87
CA GLN A 603 -2.97 25.58 -40.61
C GLN A 603 -2.51 24.40 -39.77
N SER A 604 -3.27 23.30 -39.75
CA SER A 604 -2.98 22.13 -38.89
C SER A 604 -1.71 21.37 -39.27
N ALA A 605 -1.20 21.56 -40.49
CA ALA A 605 0.10 21.04 -40.93
C ALA A 605 0.94 22.22 -41.43
N GLY A 606 2.07 22.50 -40.80
CA GLY A 606 2.88 23.68 -41.10
C GLY A 606 3.45 23.72 -42.52
N ALA A 607 3.74 24.92 -43.03
CA ALA A 607 4.37 25.08 -44.34
C ALA A 607 5.73 24.35 -44.39
N GLY A 608 5.95 23.54 -45.43
CA GLY A 608 7.13 22.69 -45.58
C GLY A 608 7.04 21.31 -44.93
N SER A 609 5.97 21.02 -44.17
CA SER A 609 5.72 19.68 -43.64
C SER A 609 5.39 18.69 -44.76
N VAL A 610 5.74 17.43 -44.56
CA VAL A 610 5.46 16.35 -45.51
C VAL A 610 4.31 15.51 -44.96
N ILE A 611 3.25 15.36 -45.75
CA ILE A 611 2.09 14.55 -45.40
C ILE A 611 1.81 13.50 -46.48
N GLN A 612 1.20 12.38 -46.09
CA GLN A 612 0.84 11.34 -47.05
C GLN A 612 -0.48 11.65 -47.75
N LYS A 613 -0.60 11.21 -49.01
CA LYS A 613 -1.88 11.25 -49.75
C LYS A 613 -2.97 10.50 -48.98
N GLY A 614 -4.12 11.15 -48.77
CA GLY A 614 -5.21 10.70 -47.89
C GLY A 614 -5.26 11.36 -46.52
N GLY A 615 -4.28 12.22 -46.18
CA GLY A 615 -4.31 13.06 -44.98
C GLY A 615 -5.34 14.19 -45.05
N ALA A 616 -5.58 14.85 -43.91
CA ALA A 616 -6.49 16.00 -43.81
C ALA A 616 -5.76 17.23 -43.24
N ILE A 617 -6.06 18.41 -43.79
CA ILE A 617 -5.57 19.70 -43.30
C ILE A 617 -6.76 20.60 -42.96
N THR A 618 -6.70 21.22 -41.79
CA THR A 618 -7.67 22.26 -41.38
C THR A 618 -7.00 23.62 -41.40
N ILE A 619 -7.68 24.61 -41.97
CA ILE A 619 -7.23 26.00 -42.01
C ILE A 619 -8.19 26.87 -41.22
N THR A 620 -7.66 27.56 -40.22
CA THR A 620 -8.45 28.37 -39.29
C THR A 620 -8.33 29.85 -39.63
N TYR A 621 -9.47 30.54 -39.67
CA TYR A 621 -9.55 31.99 -39.84
C TYR A 621 -10.12 32.66 -38.59
N ILE A 622 -9.70 33.89 -38.30
CA ILE A 622 -10.23 34.70 -37.20
C ILE A 622 -11.68 35.09 -37.46
N VAL A 623 -12.52 35.00 -36.42
CA VAL A 623 -13.87 35.57 -36.38
C VAL A 623 -13.96 36.57 -35.22
N LYS A 624 -14.40 37.79 -35.48
CA LYS A 624 -14.51 38.84 -34.45
C LYS A 624 -15.78 38.67 -33.60
N THR A 625 -15.63 38.66 -32.26
CA THR A 625 -16.76 38.62 -31.31
C THR A 625 -16.84 39.89 -30.44
N GLU A 626 -18.05 40.35 -30.11
CA GLU A 626 -18.30 41.51 -29.24
C GLU A 626 -18.21 41.10 -27.74
N GLU A 627 -17.66 41.96 -26.89
CA GLU A 627 -17.37 41.69 -25.47
C GLU A 627 -18.57 42.05 -24.57
N GLU A 628 -19.09 41.10 -23.76
CA GLU A 628 -20.15 41.35 -22.76
C GLU A 628 -19.59 41.92 -21.45
N ALA A 629 -20.22 42.97 -20.91
CA ALA A 629 -19.77 43.67 -19.70
C ALA A 629 -20.02 42.87 -18.40
N PRO A 630 -19.10 42.91 -17.41
CA PRO A 630 -19.20 42.10 -16.19
C PRO A 630 -20.25 42.62 -15.18
N ILE A 631 -20.93 41.68 -14.53
CA ILE A 631 -21.94 41.90 -13.48
C ILE A 631 -21.23 42.07 -12.12
N ILE A 632 -21.51 43.17 -11.41
CA ILE A 632 -20.95 43.48 -10.08
C ILE A 632 -21.95 43.03 -8.98
N PRO A 633 -21.55 42.26 -7.95
CA PRO A 633 -22.38 41.96 -6.78
C PRO A 633 -22.27 43.05 -5.68
N PRO A 634 -23.28 43.23 -4.79
CA PRO A 634 -23.34 44.35 -3.85
C PRO A 634 -22.57 44.11 -2.53
N ASP A 635 -21.94 45.17 -2.01
CA ASP A 635 -21.11 45.22 -0.78
C ASP A 635 -21.91 45.03 0.54
N GLU A 636 -21.31 44.32 1.50
CA GLU A 636 -21.74 44.21 2.90
C GLU A 636 -21.27 45.40 3.75
N GLU A 637 -22.20 45.95 4.55
CA GLU A 637 -22.02 47.08 5.47
C GLU A 637 -21.07 46.76 6.64
N THR A 638 -20.21 47.72 6.98
CA THR A 638 -19.41 47.73 8.23
C THR A 638 -20.11 48.59 9.30
N PRO A 639 -20.01 48.25 10.61
CA PRO A 639 -20.77 48.94 11.65
C PRO A 639 -20.07 50.20 12.20
N GLU A 640 -20.87 51.22 12.50
CA GLU A 640 -20.50 52.50 13.12
C GLU A 640 -19.97 52.37 14.56
N GLU A 641 -18.96 53.17 14.90
CA GLU A 641 -18.60 53.52 16.29
C GLU A 641 -18.88 55.01 16.60
N PRO A 642 -19.11 55.37 17.88
CA PRO A 642 -19.95 56.50 18.26
C PRO A 642 -19.20 57.84 18.36
N GLY A 643 -19.93 58.91 18.08
CA GLY A 643 -19.42 60.28 18.02
C GLY A 643 -19.06 60.93 19.37
N THR A 644 -18.21 61.94 19.27
CA THR A 644 -18.01 62.98 20.28
C THR A 644 -17.92 64.34 19.60
N ASP A 645 -18.88 65.20 19.94
CA ASP A 645 -18.92 66.61 19.59
C ASP A 645 -17.93 67.46 20.42
N GLY A 646 -17.41 68.53 19.81
CA GLY A 646 -17.40 69.84 20.48
C GLY A 646 -16.05 70.51 20.76
N GLU A 647 -15.88 71.67 20.11
CA GLU A 647 -15.03 72.82 20.47
C GLU A 647 -13.50 72.65 20.24
N GLY A 648 -12.77 73.53 19.55
CA GLY A 648 -12.93 74.95 19.25
C GLY A 648 -11.60 75.63 19.57
N GLY A 649 -10.85 76.10 18.57
CA GLY A 649 -9.62 76.87 18.83
C GLY A 649 -8.64 76.95 17.66
N ASP A 650 -8.52 78.16 17.11
CA ASP A 650 -7.46 78.60 16.18
C ASP A 650 -6.03 78.26 16.66
N VAL A 651 -5.12 77.96 15.72
CA VAL A 651 -3.85 78.68 15.46
C VAL A 651 -3.02 77.96 14.38
N LYS A 652 -2.36 78.79 13.56
CA LYS A 652 -1.56 78.58 12.35
C LYS A 652 -0.14 77.98 12.62
N PRO A 653 0.75 77.75 11.63
CA PRO A 653 1.34 76.43 11.31
C PRO A 653 2.87 76.28 11.52
N THR A 654 3.38 75.07 11.20
CA THR A 654 4.78 74.64 10.89
C THR A 654 5.72 74.24 12.05
N PRO A 655 6.83 73.50 11.79
CA PRO A 655 6.98 72.23 11.08
C PRO A 655 7.83 71.18 11.87
N ASN A 656 7.94 69.96 11.32
CA ASN A 656 8.85 68.85 11.68
C ASN A 656 10.24 69.24 12.24
N PRO A 657 10.84 68.37 13.07
CA PRO A 657 11.62 67.24 12.55
C PRO A 657 11.01 65.86 12.81
#